data_AF-A0A956GVW1-F1
#
_entry.id   AF-A0A956GVW1-F1
#
_cell.length_a   1.000
_cell.length_b   1.000
_cell.length_c   1.000
_cell.angle_alpha   90.00
_cell.angle_beta   90.00
_cell.angle_gamma   90.00
#
_symmetry.space_group_name_H-M   'P 1'
#
loop_
_entity.id
_entity.type
_entity.pdbx_description
1 polymer ?
#
loop_
_entity_poly.entity_id
_entity_poly.type
_entity_poly.pdbx_seq_one_letter_code
_entity_poly.pdbx_strand_id
1 'polypeptide(L)'
;MRIRLFVAFASNNSGSYTMVGRFADAATADDVARLVEELCVEHAAWNDAHDQGDDLALESPLDRFVAREGLRAVKPGRGDDWPQHGPPPRVIATGHQILLHAPYTASLSPVFGELIYARGGRVDVELDHAHERVAVELGYWGGFEAEEASLDAFEAELAAALPTLAAPDPHDSRPAIAPVFHRGSWGARQLTAVFRDVIEAMRAIRALAGAHGVDLDLRVRECPGGVADPLALLRASGAAAPRGVWTVILWQVGADRIAVMKAVRQLRGCGLQEARDALAELPLEVVVDVAEAFARDGAAALVAAGAGAVAKSISREQSRGRRIEDRLQRKSLRNEAFADGGPEPEPTELVAPADLLAYGDLRMPAAPSTLRGALAPADRRELYLSVLVTQQVALTFDVITCVADAERAAERAATVAPPPGCRAEWSDAYDYAFDADARLEVPSDGAWHGVALGRRDAPVAIRHVAVPREVSDVFRMARLDNPHDAPLLPGPLDVYDGRDFLLTTAIDFTPPGGHVEVGLGVDQRVKIARNSRYREETTGMLRGSLRLEHEVEIEVENLHARPIDLEVRERLPVPGGDDDDTEIEVDRVEPAWQAWTPEPAHPGEPRLRGGHRWRLEVAAGGKRTLALGYHIKIAGKHELVGGNRREQ
;
A
#
# COMPACT_ATOMS: atom_id res chain seq x y z
N MET A 1 -9.93 -0.68 35.61
CA MET A 1 -10.28 -0.18 34.27
C MET A 1 -9.25 -0.63 33.24
N ARG A 2 -9.63 -1.28 32.14
CA ARG A 2 -8.73 -1.73 31.04
C ARG A 2 -9.35 -1.30 29.72
N ILE A 3 -8.81 -0.28 29.10
CA ILE A 3 -9.33 0.33 27.87
C ILE A 3 -8.65 -0.36 26.67
N ARG A 4 -9.41 -0.72 25.62
CA ARG A 4 -8.88 -1.41 24.42
C ARG A 4 -9.13 -0.55 23.19
N LEU A 5 -8.09 -0.33 22.40
CA LEU A 5 -8.09 0.50 21.20
C LEU A 5 -7.70 -0.34 19.99
N PHE A 6 -8.41 -0.19 18.88
CA PHE A 6 -8.07 -0.78 17.57
C PHE A 6 -8.03 0.36 16.53
N VAL A 7 -6.98 0.42 15.71
CA VAL A 7 -6.81 1.46 14.66
C VAL A 7 -6.34 0.82 13.35
N ALA A 8 -6.83 1.37 12.23
CA ALA A 8 -6.59 0.94 10.85
C ALA A 8 -5.69 1.93 10.06
N PHE A 9 -5.21 1.51 8.88
CA PHE A 9 -3.96 1.87 8.18
C PHE A 9 -3.97 2.98 7.09
N ALA A 10 -2.77 3.53 6.80
CA ALA A 10 -2.20 3.86 5.46
C ALA A 10 -0.63 3.82 5.46
N SER A 11 -0.01 3.59 4.30
CA SER A 11 1.39 3.15 4.05
C SER A 11 2.27 4.21 3.38
N ASN A 12 3.61 4.08 3.49
CA ASN A 12 4.59 4.95 2.85
C ASN A 12 5.09 4.48 1.49
N ASN A 13 5.33 5.45 0.62
CA ASN A 13 5.33 5.28 -0.83
C ASN A 13 6.76 5.50 -1.40
N SER A 14 7.74 4.69 -0.99
CA SER A 14 9.13 4.76 -1.49
C SER A 14 9.48 3.61 -2.45
N GLY A 15 8.71 3.48 -3.52
CA GLY A 15 8.96 2.59 -4.64
C GLY A 15 9.79 3.24 -5.74
N SER A 16 10.17 2.42 -6.72
CA SER A 16 10.80 2.86 -7.97
C SER A 16 9.80 2.83 -9.12
N TYR A 17 10.01 3.66 -10.14
CA TYR A 17 9.22 3.64 -11.36
C TYR A 17 10.09 3.19 -12.53
N THR A 18 9.59 2.25 -13.33
CA THR A 18 10.32 1.76 -14.52
C THR A 18 9.37 1.52 -15.68
N MET A 19 9.68 2.04 -16.86
CA MET A 19 8.90 1.87 -18.09
C MET A 19 9.78 1.44 -19.24
N VAL A 20 9.30 0.48 -20.04
CA VAL A 20 9.91 0.05 -21.31
C VAL A 20 8.96 0.37 -22.46
N GLY A 21 9.38 1.25 -23.35
CA GLY A 21 8.68 1.58 -24.60
C GLY A 21 9.33 0.91 -25.81
N ARG A 22 8.54 0.57 -26.83
CA ARG A 22 9.00 -0.02 -28.10
C ARG A 22 8.52 0.78 -29.30
N PHE A 23 9.39 0.93 -30.29
CA PHE A 23 9.15 1.64 -31.55
C PHE A 23 9.42 0.75 -32.76
N ALA A 24 9.00 1.20 -33.94
CA ALA A 24 9.22 0.50 -35.20
C ALA A 24 10.71 0.49 -35.62
N ASP A 25 11.45 1.55 -35.32
CA ASP A 25 12.84 1.75 -35.69
C ASP A 25 13.65 2.38 -34.54
N ALA A 26 14.97 2.19 -34.58
CA ALA A 26 15.87 2.67 -33.54
C ALA A 26 16.03 4.20 -33.55
N ALA A 27 15.90 4.84 -34.72
CA ALA A 27 16.04 6.29 -34.84
C ALA A 27 14.91 7.01 -34.07
N THR A 28 13.67 6.52 -34.19
CA THR A 28 12.53 7.01 -33.43
C THR A 28 12.72 6.80 -31.93
N ALA A 29 13.25 5.63 -31.51
CA ALA A 29 13.54 5.36 -30.11
C ALA A 29 14.61 6.30 -29.53
N ASP A 30 15.71 6.53 -30.26
CA ASP A 30 16.77 7.47 -29.87
C ASP A 30 16.23 8.92 -29.80
N ASP A 31 15.40 9.35 -30.76
CA ASP A 31 14.79 10.69 -30.77
C ASP A 31 13.84 10.90 -29.58
N VAL A 32 13.01 9.90 -29.26
CA VAL A 32 12.12 9.98 -28.09
C VAL A 32 12.90 9.95 -26.79
N ALA A 33 13.92 9.08 -26.66
CA ALA A 33 14.76 9.04 -25.46
C ALA A 33 15.45 10.39 -25.21
N ARG A 34 16.01 11.02 -26.26
CA ARG A 34 16.62 12.35 -26.15
C ARG A 34 15.63 13.42 -25.70
N LEU A 35 14.43 13.42 -26.29
CA LEU A 35 13.35 14.35 -25.92
C LEU A 35 12.93 14.18 -24.45
N VAL A 36 12.78 12.93 -23.99
CA VAL A 36 12.44 12.60 -22.61
C VAL A 36 13.56 12.98 -21.65
N GLU A 37 14.82 12.76 -22.01
CA GLU A 37 15.98 13.11 -21.17
C GLU A 37 16.09 14.64 -21.00
N GLU A 38 16.00 15.39 -22.10
CA GLU A 38 15.98 16.86 -22.06
C GLU A 38 14.86 17.38 -21.16
N LEU A 39 13.65 16.81 -21.29
CA LEU A 39 12.49 17.16 -20.47
C LEU A 39 12.71 16.83 -18.99
N CYS A 40 13.22 15.65 -18.66
CA CYS A 40 13.44 15.24 -17.28
C CYS A 40 14.48 16.12 -16.59
N VAL A 41 15.55 16.51 -17.30
CA VAL A 41 16.57 17.43 -16.78
C VAL A 41 15.99 18.83 -16.57
N GLU A 42 15.28 19.38 -17.56
CA GLU A 42 14.68 20.71 -17.45
C GLU A 42 13.63 20.77 -16.33
N HIS A 43 12.76 19.76 -16.25
CA HIS A 43 11.68 19.71 -15.27
C HIS A 43 12.19 19.45 -13.85
N ALA A 44 13.21 18.60 -13.68
CA ALA A 44 13.83 18.41 -12.37
C ALA A 44 14.51 19.69 -11.86
N ALA A 45 15.27 20.39 -12.71
CA ALA A 45 15.89 21.65 -12.32
C ALA A 45 14.84 22.72 -11.96
N TRP A 46 13.69 22.72 -12.65
CA TRP A 46 12.57 23.56 -12.30
C TRP A 46 11.94 23.17 -10.96
N ASN A 47 11.73 21.87 -10.71
CA ASN A 47 11.15 21.36 -9.48
C ASN A 47 12.05 21.58 -8.25
N ASP A 48 13.39 21.52 -8.42
CA ASP A 48 14.36 21.83 -7.37
C ASP A 48 14.40 23.33 -7.02
N ALA A 49 14.04 24.19 -7.98
CA ALA A 49 14.08 25.65 -7.82
C ALA A 49 12.79 26.25 -7.22
N HIS A 50 11.70 25.49 -7.15
CA HIS A 50 10.40 25.96 -6.67
C HIS A 50 9.94 25.12 -5.48
N ASP A 51 9.57 25.77 -4.38
CA ASP A 51 9.12 25.09 -3.17
C ASP A 51 7.73 24.45 -3.41
N GLN A 52 7.61 23.15 -3.10
CA GLN A 52 6.54 22.28 -3.61
C GLN A 52 5.15 22.57 -3.01
N GLY A 53 5.06 23.49 -2.05
CA GLY A 53 3.81 23.84 -1.34
C GLY A 53 3.06 25.08 -1.86
N ASP A 54 3.76 26.08 -2.40
CA ASP A 54 3.16 27.42 -2.62
C ASP A 54 2.95 27.81 -4.10
N ASP A 55 3.52 27.06 -5.06
CA ASP A 55 3.63 27.48 -6.47
C ASP A 55 2.94 26.54 -7.50
N LEU A 56 1.83 25.90 -7.11
CA LEU A 56 1.02 25.06 -8.02
C LEU A 56 0.45 25.80 -9.24
N ALA A 57 0.44 27.14 -9.24
CA ALA A 57 -0.08 27.98 -10.32
C ALA A 57 0.97 28.38 -11.38
N LEU A 58 2.26 28.18 -11.14
CA LEU A 58 3.32 28.51 -12.09
C LEU A 58 3.38 27.46 -13.21
N GLU A 59 3.59 27.85 -14.46
CA GLU A 59 3.71 26.90 -15.58
C GLU A 59 5.09 26.19 -15.56
N SER A 60 5.12 24.85 -15.56
CA SER A 60 6.36 24.06 -15.54
C SER A 60 6.88 23.70 -16.95
N PRO A 61 8.14 23.25 -17.08
CA PRO A 61 8.62 22.61 -18.31
C PRO A 61 7.74 21.47 -18.79
N LEU A 62 7.22 20.63 -17.88
CA LEU A 62 6.31 19.54 -18.23
C LEU A 62 4.98 20.05 -18.78
N ASP A 63 4.41 21.12 -18.23
CA ASP A 63 3.17 21.74 -18.73
C ASP A 63 3.37 22.30 -20.15
N ARG A 64 4.48 23.03 -20.37
CA ARG A 64 4.84 23.55 -21.69
C ARG A 64 5.08 22.43 -22.71
N PHE A 65 5.69 21.33 -22.26
CA PHE A 65 5.91 20.15 -23.08
C PHE A 65 4.59 19.50 -23.49
N VAL A 66 3.70 19.24 -22.53
CA VAL A 66 2.37 18.67 -22.78
C VAL A 66 1.59 19.51 -23.77
N ALA A 67 1.58 20.84 -23.61
CA ALA A 67 0.91 21.75 -24.52
C ALA A 67 1.54 21.73 -25.93
N ARG A 68 2.87 21.71 -26.03
CA ARG A 68 3.61 21.69 -27.31
C ARG A 68 3.38 20.39 -28.09
N GLU A 69 3.38 19.26 -27.40
CA GLU A 69 3.22 17.93 -28.01
C GLU A 69 1.74 17.53 -28.18
N GLY A 70 0.80 18.32 -27.66
CA GLY A 70 -0.63 18.03 -27.74
C GLY A 70 -1.06 16.82 -26.90
N LEU A 71 -0.36 16.56 -25.80
CA LEU A 71 -0.60 15.43 -24.89
C LEU A 71 -1.65 15.80 -23.82
N ARG A 72 -2.10 14.84 -23.02
CA ARG A 72 -3.05 15.09 -21.93
C ARG A 72 -2.30 15.32 -20.61
N ALA A 73 -2.60 16.43 -19.95
CA ALA A 73 -2.06 16.75 -18.63
C ALA A 73 -2.89 16.08 -17.53
N VAL A 74 -2.61 14.81 -17.22
CA VAL A 74 -3.32 14.08 -16.14
C VAL A 74 -2.63 14.24 -14.79
N LYS A 75 -1.29 14.33 -14.78
CA LYS A 75 -0.48 14.60 -13.58
C LYS A 75 0.53 15.73 -13.88
N PRO A 76 0.55 16.81 -13.08
CA PRO A 76 1.39 17.98 -13.35
C PRO A 76 2.88 17.76 -13.05
N GLY A 77 3.26 16.59 -12.50
CA GLY A 77 4.66 16.29 -12.18
C GLY A 77 5.21 17.17 -11.07
N ARG A 78 4.43 17.40 -10.02
CA ARG A 78 4.78 18.22 -8.85
C ARG A 78 4.46 17.46 -7.58
N GLY A 79 5.09 17.84 -6.46
CA GLY A 79 4.90 17.12 -5.20
C GLY A 79 5.19 15.63 -5.39
N ASP A 80 4.25 14.76 -5.02
CA ASP A 80 4.41 13.30 -5.09
C ASP A 80 4.43 12.74 -6.53
N ASP A 81 4.06 13.52 -7.54
CA ASP A 81 4.04 13.11 -8.96
C ASP A 81 5.41 13.23 -9.66
N TRP A 82 6.45 13.62 -8.93
CA TRP A 82 7.83 13.70 -9.42
C TRP A 82 8.81 13.24 -8.33
N PRO A 83 10.00 12.70 -8.65
CA PRO A 83 10.99 12.35 -7.63
C PRO A 83 11.36 13.57 -6.79
N GLN A 84 11.02 13.54 -5.50
CA GLN A 84 11.37 14.59 -4.53
C GLN A 84 12.77 14.38 -3.94
N HIS A 85 13.24 13.13 -3.94
CA HIS A 85 14.49 12.72 -3.35
C HIS A 85 15.23 11.76 -4.29
N GLY A 86 16.50 12.03 -4.56
CA GLY A 86 17.32 11.21 -5.45
C GLY A 86 17.46 11.79 -6.86
N PRO A 87 18.09 11.04 -7.79
CA PRO A 87 18.32 11.53 -9.14
C PRO A 87 17.00 11.66 -9.90
N PRO A 88 16.92 12.59 -10.87
CA PRO A 88 15.75 12.73 -11.72
C PRO A 88 15.48 11.45 -12.54
N PRO A 89 14.28 11.29 -13.11
CA PRO A 89 14.02 10.20 -14.03
C PRO A 89 15.04 10.22 -15.17
N ARG A 90 15.63 9.08 -15.46
CA ARG A 90 16.64 8.92 -16.51
C ARG A 90 16.14 7.93 -17.54
N VAL A 91 16.50 8.16 -18.80
CA VAL A 91 16.05 7.34 -19.93
C VAL A 91 17.24 6.91 -20.78
N ILE A 92 17.13 5.74 -21.39
CA ILE A 92 18.10 5.28 -22.39
C ILE A 92 17.39 4.55 -23.53
N ALA A 93 17.81 4.80 -24.76
CA ALA A 93 17.43 3.99 -25.91
C ALA A 93 18.37 2.77 -26.07
N THR A 94 17.79 1.60 -26.28
CA THR A 94 18.47 0.33 -26.56
C THR A 94 17.87 -0.26 -27.84
N GLY A 95 18.41 0.10 -29.00
CA GLY A 95 17.87 -0.31 -30.29
C GLY A 95 16.47 0.25 -30.51
N HIS A 96 15.48 -0.62 -30.69
CA HIS A 96 14.08 -0.24 -30.93
C HIS A 96 13.28 0.05 -29.65
N GLN A 97 13.92 0.03 -28.48
CA GLN A 97 13.28 0.25 -27.18
C GLN A 97 13.87 1.44 -26.44
N ILE A 98 13.08 2.02 -25.56
CA ILE A 98 13.55 2.96 -24.53
C ILE A 98 13.25 2.40 -23.14
N LEU A 99 14.12 2.68 -22.19
CA LEU A 99 13.98 2.35 -20.78
C LEU A 99 14.03 3.64 -19.97
N LEU A 100 12.92 4.01 -19.35
CA LEU A 100 12.81 5.12 -18.40
C LEU A 100 12.80 4.56 -16.98
N HIS A 101 13.61 5.13 -16.09
CA HIS A 101 13.71 4.69 -14.71
C HIS A 101 13.91 5.85 -13.75
N ALA A 102 13.14 5.83 -12.65
CA ALA A 102 13.33 6.68 -11.48
C ALA A 102 13.48 5.79 -10.23
N PRO A 103 14.59 5.88 -9.49
CA PRO A 103 14.87 4.95 -8.39
C PRO A 103 13.98 5.19 -7.15
N TYR A 104 13.45 6.41 -6.98
CA TYR A 104 12.64 6.80 -5.83
C TYR A 104 11.51 7.74 -6.25
N THR A 105 10.30 7.20 -6.43
CA THR A 105 9.12 8.01 -6.71
C THR A 105 7.82 7.23 -6.47
N ALA A 106 6.80 7.93 -5.96
CA ALA A 106 5.44 7.42 -5.81
C ALA A 106 4.85 7.03 -7.17
N SER A 107 4.96 7.92 -8.15
CA SER A 107 4.55 7.69 -9.52
C SER A 107 5.19 8.72 -10.43
N LEU A 108 5.29 8.43 -11.74
CA LEU A 108 5.61 9.44 -12.74
C LEU A 108 4.36 9.89 -13.51
N SER A 109 4.49 11.03 -14.18
CA SER A 109 3.44 11.52 -15.07
C SER A 109 3.22 10.53 -16.24
N PRO A 110 1.96 10.16 -16.55
CA PRO A 110 1.64 9.24 -17.64
C PRO A 110 1.97 9.81 -19.03
N VAL A 111 2.36 11.09 -19.09
CA VAL A 111 2.80 11.79 -20.31
C VAL A 111 3.90 11.04 -21.07
N PHE A 112 4.78 10.31 -20.38
CA PHE A 112 5.82 9.52 -21.03
C PHE A 112 5.24 8.36 -21.85
N GLY A 113 4.25 7.65 -21.31
CA GLY A 113 3.50 6.64 -22.04
C GLY A 113 2.71 7.25 -23.20
N GLU A 114 2.03 8.37 -22.98
CA GLU A 114 1.29 9.06 -24.04
C GLU A 114 2.20 9.54 -25.18
N LEU A 115 3.38 10.08 -24.85
CA LEU A 115 4.39 10.47 -25.83
C LEU A 115 4.84 9.27 -26.67
N ILE A 116 5.10 8.11 -26.04
CA ILE A 116 5.47 6.88 -26.74
C ILE A 116 4.39 6.52 -27.76
N TYR A 117 3.10 6.54 -27.37
CA TYR A 117 1.99 6.26 -28.29
C TYR A 117 1.84 7.32 -29.39
N ALA A 118 1.96 8.61 -29.05
CA ALA A 118 1.89 9.72 -29.99
C ALA A 118 2.97 9.65 -31.07
N ARG A 119 4.12 9.04 -30.74
CA ARG A 119 5.25 8.80 -31.65
C ARG A 119 5.18 7.43 -32.35
N GLY A 120 4.03 6.76 -32.31
CA GLY A 120 3.79 5.49 -33.00
C GLY A 120 4.41 4.26 -32.33
N GLY A 121 4.89 4.41 -31.10
CA GLY A 121 5.37 3.32 -30.26
C GLY A 121 4.27 2.69 -29.41
N ARG A 122 4.68 1.80 -28.52
CA ARG A 122 3.83 1.20 -27.48
C ARG A 122 4.61 0.99 -26.20
N VAL A 123 3.94 1.01 -25.05
CA VAL A 123 4.52 0.58 -23.78
C VAL A 123 4.46 -0.96 -23.71
N ASP A 124 5.61 -1.62 -23.56
CA ASP A 124 5.69 -3.07 -23.40
C ASP A 124 5.51 -3.48 -21.93
N VAL A 125 6.12 -2.73 -21.00
CA VAL A 125 6.06 -2.95 -19.55
C VAL A 125 6.10 -1.61 -18.83
N GLU A 126 5.25 -1.46 -17.81
CA GLU A 126 5.27 -0.35 -16.86
C GLU A 126 5.17 -0.93 -15.45
N LEU A 127 6.15 -0.62 -14.61
CA LEU A 127 6.17 -0.92 -13.19
C LEU A 127 5.97 0.40 -12.46
N ASP A 128 4.71 0.68 -12.14
CA ASP A 128 4.32 1.84 -11.34
C ASP A 128 4.50 1.47 -9.87
N HIS A 129 5.50 2.06 -9.22
CA HIS A 129 5.76 1.91 -7.79
C HIS A 129 6.24 0.51 -7.30
N ALA A 130 7.37 0.02 -7.83
CA ALA A 130 8.00 -1.22 -7.35
C ALA A 130 8.72 -1.03 -6.01
N HIS A 131 8.34 -1.78 -4.98
CA HIS A 131 8.94 -1.77 -3.64
C HIS A 131 10.16 -2.72 -3.54
N GLU A 132 10.19 -3.76 -4.38
CA GLU A 132 11.29 -4.71 -4.46
C GLU A 132 12.25 -4.38 -5.61
N ARG A 133 13.42 -5.02 -5.61
CA ARG A 133 14.43 -4.79 -6.66
C ARG A 133 13.89 -5.16 -8.04
N VAL A 134 14.15 -4.32 -9.04
CA VAL A 134 13.76 -4.58 -10.43
C VAL A 134 14.77 -5.53 -11.07
N ALA A 135 14.29 -6.68 -11.54
CA ALA A 135 15.05 -7.59 -12.39
C ALA A 135 14.91 -7.18 -13.85
N VAL A 136 16.04 -7.06 -14.53
CA VAL A 136 16.13 -6.80 -15.96
C VAL A 136 16.37 -8.12 -16.68
N GLU A 137 15.53 -8.41 -17.67
CA GLU A 137 15.64 -9.53 -18.57
C GLU A 137 16.08 -9.03 -19.95
N LEU A 138 17.27 -9.43 -20.35
CA LEU A 138 17.92 -9.00 -21.57
C LEU A 138 18.02 -10.18 -22.53
N GLY A 139 17.23 -10.17 -23.60
CA GLY A 139 17.45 -11.01 -24.77
C GLY A 139 18.45 -10.37 -25.72
N TYR A 140 19.30 -11.17 -26.34
CA TYR A 140 20.27 -10.67 -27.31
C TYR A 140 20.48 -11.63 -28.48
N TRP A 141 20.64 -11.07 -29.68
CA TRP A 141 20.85 -11.80 -30.92
C TRP A 141 21.81 -11.04 -31.85
N GLY A 142 22.36 -11.69 -32.89
CA GLY A 142 23.20 -11.03 -33.90
C GLY A 142 22.55 -10.96 -35.29
N GLY A 143 21.23 -11.18 -35.38
CA GLY A 143 20.56 -11.36 -36.67
C GLY A 143 20.90 -12.69 -37.36
N PHE A 144 20.45 -12.86 -38.61
CA PHE A 144 20.57 -14.13 -39.36
C PHE A 144 21.97 -14.41 -39.93
N GLU A 145 22.82 -13.37 -39.97
CA GLU A 145 24.15 -13.38 -40.58
C GLU A 145 25.29 -13.31 -39.56
N ALA A 146 25.01 -13.03 -38.27
CA ALA A 146 26.05 -13.01 -37.26
C ALA A 146 26.68 -14.39 -37.06
N GLU A 147 28.01 -14.37 -36.94
CA GLU A 147 28.78 -15.53 -36.54
C GLU A 147 28.52 -15.84 -35.07
N GLU A 148 28.29 -17.12 -34.75
CA GLU A 148 28.10 -17.63 -33.38
C GLU A 148 29.25 -17.20 -32.44
N ALA A 149 30.45 -16.98 -33.01
CA ALA A 149 31.63 -16.46 -32.33
C ALA A 149 31.49 -15.01 -31.81
N SER A 150 30.74 -14.14 -32.50
CA SER A 150 30.51 -12.76 -32.03
C SER A 150 29.62 -12.75 -30.77
N LEU A 151 28.59 -13.60 -30.74
CA LEU A 151 27.71 -13.72 -29.57
C LEU A 151 28.43 -14.33 -28.36
N ASP A 152 29.34 -15.28 -28.58
CA ASP A 152 30.17 -15.86 -27.53
C ASP A 152 31.19 -14.84 -26.96
N ALA A 153 31.78 -14.01 -27.84
CA ALA A 153 32.67 -12.93 -27.42
C ALA A 153 31.94 -11.86 -26.60
N PHE A 154 30.76 -11.45 -27.06
CA PHE A 154 29.88 -10.54 -26.31
C PHE A 154 29.51 -11.10 -24.92
N GLU A 155 29.10 -12.37 -24.83
CA GLU A 155 28.78 -13.01 -23.55
C GLU A 155 29.98 -13.03 -22.59
N ALA A 156 31.18 -13.30 -23.10
CA ALA A 156 32.38 -13.34 -22.28
C ALA A 156 32.75 -11.96 -21.71
N GLU A 157 32.67 -10.90 -22.52
CA GLU A 157 32.92 -9.53 -22.07
C GLU A 157 31.82 -9.03 -21.13
N LEU A 158 30.56 -9.36 -21.41
CA LEU A 158 29.43 -9.05 -20.53
C LEU A 158 29.59 -9.74 -19.18
N ALA A 159 29.94 -11.03 -19.16
CA ALA A 159 30.19 -11.78 -17.93
C ALA A 159 31.32 -11.17 -17.09
N ALA A 160 32.35 -10.60 -17.73
CA ALA A 160 33.44 -9.91 -17.03
C ALA A 160 33.00 -8.55 -16.43
N ALA A 161 32.05 -7.85 -17.07
CA ALA A 161 31.53 -6.57 -16.58
C ALA A 161 30.47 -6.71 -15.47
N LEU A 162 29.73 -7.82 -15.44
CA LEU A 162 28.60 -8.05 -14.52
C LEU A 162 28.91 -7.89 -13.02
N PRO A 163 30.05 -8.34 -12.47
CA PRO A 163 30.35 -8.15 -11.06
C PRO A 163 30.35 -6.69 -10.62
N THR A 164 30.69 -5.76 -11.52
CA THR A 164 30.67 -4.32 -11.24
C THR A 164 29.27 -3.75 -11.42
N LEU A 165 28.56 -4.12 -12.49
CA LEU A 165 27.23 -3.58 -12.84
C LEU A 165 26.12 -4.07 -11.88
N ALA A 166 26.22 -5.31 -11.41
CA ALA A 166 25.25 -5.96 -10.53
C ALA A 166 25.66 -5.97 -9.05
N ALA A 167 26.73 -5.23 -8.69
CA ALA A 167 27.14 -5.12 -7.30
C ALA A 167 26.03 -4.42 -6.49
N PRO A 168 25.67 -4.91 -5.29
CA PRO A 168 24.63 -4.29 -4.47
C PRO A 168 24.97 -2.82 -4.17
N ASP A 169 23.93 -2.01 -3.99
CA ASP A 169 24.08 -0.64 -3.49
C ASP A 169 24.68 -0.69 -2.07
N PRO A 170 25.69 0.14 -1.73
CA PRO A 170 26.26 0.20 -0.38
C PRO A 170 25.24 0.47 0.73
N HIS A 171 24.12 1.11 0.42
CA HIS A 171 23.03 1.43 1.32
C HIS A 171 21.93 0.35 1.36
N ASP A 172 21.98 -0.65 0.46
CA ASP A 172 21.03 -1.76 0.43
C ASP A 172 21.59 -2.97 1.21
N SER A 173 20.99 -3.26 2.35
CA SER A 173 21.40 -4.36 3.25
C SER A 173 20.92 -5.74 2.80
N ARG A 174 20.08 -5.85 1.75
CA ARG A 174 19.58 -7.13 1.25
C ARG A 174 20.70 -7.91 0.52
N PRO A 175 20.68 -9.26 0.55
CA PRO A 175 21.72 -10.08 -0.06
C PRO A 175 21.93 -9.79 -1.56
N ALA A 176 23.17 -9.83 -2.05
CA ALA A 176 23.44 -9.67 -3.49
C ALA A 176 22.77 -10.77 -4.31
N ILE A 177 22.16 -10.41 -5.44
CA ILE A 177 21.50 -11.36 -6.34
C ILE A 177 22.43 -11.60 -7.52
N ALA A 178 23.00 -12.81 -7.61
CA ALA A 178 23.90 -13.15 -8.72
C ALA A 178 23.15 -13.16 -10.07
N PRO A 179 23.66 -12.51 -11.13
CA PRO A 179 23.09 -12.60 -12.48
C PRO A 179 23.00 -14.04 -13.00
N VAL A 180 22.06 -14.28 -13.91
CA VAL A 180 21.83 -15.61 -14.50
C VAL A 180 21.79 -15.52 -16.02
N PHE A 181 22.74 -16.18 -16.67
CA PHE A 181 22.66 -16.47 -18.10
C PHE A 181 21.76 -17.68 -18.32
N HIS A 182 20.88 -17.61 -19.29
CA HIS A 182 19.97 -18.70 -19.64
C HIS A 182 19.58 -18.67 -21.12
N ARG A 183 18.84 -19.68 -21.56
CA ARG A 183 18.30 -19.77 -22.93
C ARG A 183 16.80 -19.63 -22.86
N GLY A 184 16.28 -18.63 -23.57
CA GLY A 184 14.85 -18.45 -23.77
C GLY A 184 14.30 -19.45 -24.79
N SER A 185 13.03 -19.25 -25.16
CA SER A 185 12.39 -19.99 -26.24
C SER A 185 13.24 -19.95 -27.52
N TRP A 186 13.29 -21.07 -28.24
CA TRP A 186 14.01 -21.19 -29.52
C TRP A 186 15.54 -21.05 -29.46
N GLY A 187 16.14 -21.17 -28.28
CA GLY A 187 17.59 -21.01 -28.08
C GLY A 187 18.06 -19.55 -28.04
N ALA A 188 17.12 -18.60 -27.93
CA ALA A 188 17.43 -17.19 -27.76
C ALA A 188 18.34 -16.99 -26.53
N ARG A 189 19.42 -16.22 -26.70
CA ARG A 189 20.39 -15.98 -25.63
C ARG A 189 19.81 -14.94 -24.67
N GLN A 190 19.83 -15.20 -23.37
CA GLN A 190 19.25 -14.30 -22.37
C GLN A 190 20.13 -14.15 -21.12
N LEU A 191 20.06 -12.95 -20.54
CA LEU A 191 20.63 -12.60 -19.25
C LEU A 191 19.52 -12.03 -18.37
N THR A 192 19.38 -12.53 -17.15
CA THR A 192 18.52 -11.90 -16.13
C THR A 192 19.40 -11.44 -14.98
N ALA A 193 19.33 -10.15 -14.64
CA ALA A 193 20.16 -9.54 -13.60
C ALA A 193 19.42 -8.43 -12.85
N VAL A 194 19.85 -8.19 -11.62
CA VAL A 194 19.46 -7.02 -10.84
C VAL A 194 20.67 -6.09 -10.81
N PHE A 195 20.49 -4.87 -11.28
CA PHE A 195 21.58 -3.90 -11.39
C PHE A 195 21.54 -2.88 -10.25
N ARG A 196 22.71 -2.35 -9.89
CA ARG A 196 22.80 -1.22 -8.95
C ARG A 196 22.10 0.01 -9.51
N ASP A 197 22.45 0.34 -10.75
CA ASP A 197 21.91 1.44 -11.51
C ASP A 197 21.53 0.87 -12.87
N VAL A 198 20.23 0.76 -13.11
CA VAL A 198 19.68 0.12 -14.30
C VAL A 198 20.10 0.90 -15.57
N ILE A 199 20.15 2.23 -15.51
CA ILE A 199 20.47 3.08 -16.67
C ILE A 199 21.96 3.00 -17.00
N GLU A 200 22.84 3.09 -16.00
CA GLU A 200 24.30 2.94 -16.22
C GLU A 200 24.64 1.53 -16.72
N ALA A 201 23.99 0.50 -16.16
CA ALA A 201 24.17 -0.88 -16.63
C ALA A 201 23.73 -1.02 -18.09
N MET A 202 22.56 -0.51 -18.47
CA MET A 202 22.11 -0.58 -19.87
C MET A 202 22.99 0.23 -20.81
N ARG A 203 23.56 1.35 -20.36
CA ARG A 203 24.51 2.13 -21.16
C ARG A 203 25.78 1.34 -21.46
N ALA A 204 26.35 0.70 -20.45
CA ALA A 204 27.53 -0.16 -20.61
C ALA A 204 27.23 -1.37 -21.52
N ILE A 205 26.09 -2.03 -21.31
CA ILE A 205 25.68 -3.21 -22.09
C ILE A 205 25.38 -2.85 -23.55
N ARG A 206 24.71 -1.71 -23.81
CA ARG A 206 24.49 -1.20 -25.17
C ARG A 206 25.81 -0.95 -25.90
N ALA A 207 26.79 -0.35 -25.22
CA ALA A 207 28.10 -0.08 -25.82
C ALA A 207 28.82 -1.38 -26.22
N LEU A 208 28.79 -2.39 -25.34
CA LEU A 208 29.31 -3.74 -25.65
C LEU A 208 28.56 -4.37 -26.83
N ALA A 209 27.23 -4.34 -26.80
CA ALA A 209 26.40 -4.94 -27.84
C ALA A 209 26.69 -4.30 -29.22
N GLY A 210 26.83 -2.98 -29.27
CA GLY A 210 27.20 -2.25 -30.48
C GLY A 210 28.60 -2.62 -31.01
N ALA A 211 29.58 -2.85 -30.13
CA ALA A 211 30.92 -3.28 -30.53
C ALA A 211 30.94 -4.67 -31.18
N HIS A 212 30.01 -5.55 -30.79
CA HIS A 212 29.89 -6.91 -31.30
C HIS A 212 28.81 -7.08 -32.39
N GLY A 213 28.07 -6.02 -32.74
CA GLY A 213 26.97 -6.08 -33.71
C GLY A 213 25.78 -6.91 -33.22
N VAL A 214 25.50 -6.84 -31.91
CA VAL A 214 24.45 -7.57 -31.21
C VAL A 214 23.29 -6.63 -30.94
N ASP A 215 22.07 -7.05 -31.27
CA ASP A 215 20.86 -6.32 -30.85
C ASP A 215 20.37 -6.84 -29.50
N LEU A 216 19.67 -5.95 -28.80
CA LEU A 216 19.13 -6.18 -27.46
C LEU A 216 17.60 -6.07 -27.48
N ASP A 217 16.92 -6.95 -26.75
CA ASP A 217 15.50 -6.84 -26.39
C ASP A 217 15.41 -6.88 -24.86
N LEU A 218 14.78 -5.87 -24.29
CA LEU A 218 14.70 -5.64 -22.86
C LEU A 218 13.28 -5.89 -22.34
N ARG A 219 13.21 -6.53 -21.18
CA ARG A 219 12.03 -6.57 -20.30
C ARG A 219 12.45 -6.33 -18.87
N VAL A 220 11.49 -5.89 -18.06
CA VAL A 220 11.70 -5.66 -16.63
C VAL A 220 10.58 -6.33 -15.83
N ARG A 221 10.88 -6.73 -14.60
CA ARG A 221 9.88 -7.18 -13.63
C ARG A 221 10.35 -6.90 -12.21
N GLU A 222 9.41 -6.69 -11.32
CA GLU A 222 9.69 -6.63 -9.89
C GLU A 222 10.06 -8.02 -9.34
N CYS A 223 11.05 -8.09 -8.45
CA CYS A 223 11.40 -9.33 -7.76
C CYS A 223 10.33 -9.71 -6.72
N PRO A 224 10.05 -11.00 -6.49
CA PRO A 224 9.15 -11.43 -5.41
C PRO A 224 9.74 -11.08 -4.04
N GLY A 225 8.95 -10.41 -3.20
CA GLY A 225 9.34 -10.03 -1.84
C GLY A 225 9.49 -11.23 -0.89
N GLY A 226 10.35 -11.09 0.12
CA GLY A 226 10.57 -12.12 1.15
C GLY A 226 11.27 -13.40 0.67
N VAL A 227 11.78 -13.43 -0.56
CA VAL A 227 12.50 -14.58 -1.13
C VAL A 227 14.01 -14.35 -1.06
N ALA A 228 14.75 -15.32 -0.51
CA ALA A 228 16.20 -15.22 -0.35
C ALA A 228 16.95 -15.12 -1.71
N ASP A 229 16.41 -15.77 -2.74
CA ASP A 229 16.97 -15.73 -4.09
C ASP A 229 15.84 -15.68 -5.16
N PRO A 230 15.52 -14.48 -5.68
CA PRO A 230 14.40 -14.30 -6.61
C PRO A 230 14.64 -14.92 -8.00
N LEU A 231 15.88 -15.33 -8.32
CA LEU A 231 16.24 -15.93 -9.60
C LEU A 231 16.52 -17.45 -9.50
N ALA A 232 16.21 -18.08 -8.36
CA ALA A 232 16.49 -19.49 -8.10
C ALA A 232 15.92 -20.45 -9.18
N LEU A 233 14.71 -20.16 -9.67
CA LEU A 233 14.07 -20.95 -10.74
C LEU A 233 14.86 -20.93 -12.06
N LEU A 234 15.40 -19.76 -12.45
CA LEU A 234 16.21 -19.62 -13.67
C LEU A 234 17.55 -20.35 -13.53
N ARG A 235 18.12 -20.37 -12.33
CA ARG A 235 19.34 -21.16 -12.06
C ARG A 235 19.08 -22.66 -12.13
N ALA A 236 17.92 -23.10 -11.62
CA ALA A 236 17.51 -24.51 -11.64
C ALA A 236 17.17 -25.02 -13.06
N SER A 237 16.72 -24.15 -13.98
CA SER A 237 16.41 -24.52 -15.36
C SER A 237 17.64 -24.74 -16.27
N GLY A 238 18.85 -24.62 -15.72
CA GLY A 238 20.10 -24.84 -16.45
C GLY A 238 20.80 -23.53 -16.81
N ALA A 239 21.59 -23.02 -15.86
CA ALA A 239 22.42 -21.82 -16.03
C ALA A 239 23.67 -22.02 -16.91
N ALA A 240 23.89 -23.22 -17.45
CA ALA A 240 25.03 -23.54 -18.31
C ALA A 240 24.50 -24.03 -19.66
N ALA A 241 24.74 -23.28 -20.74
CA ALA A 241 24.32 -23.65 -22.09
C ALA A 241 24.92 -25.02 -22.51
N PRO A 242 24.14 -26.11 -22.63
CA PRO A 242 24.63 -27.36 -23.20
C PRO A 242 24.22 -27.40 -24.68
N ARG A 243 25.20 -27.51 -25.59
CA ARG A 243 24.98 -27.78 -27.02
C ARG A 243 24.21 -29.09 -27.19
N GLY A 244 23.00 -29.06 -27.74
CA GLY A 244 22.22 -30.26 -28.05
C GLY A 244 21.84 -30.33 -29.52
N VAL A 245 21.69 -31.52 -30.13
CA VAL A 245 21.39 -31.71 -31.57
C VAL A 245 19.95 -32.20 -31.83
N TRP A 246 19.08 -32.09 -30.82
CA TRP A 246 17.73 -32.64 -30.85
C TRP A 246 16.66 -31.55 -30.76
N THR A 247 15.56 -31.78 -31.47
CA THR A 247 14.39 -30.90 -31.53
C THR A 247 13.15 -31.69 -31.13
N VAL A 248 12.28 -31.11 -30.31
CA VAL A 248 10.95 -31.66 -30.04
C VAL A 248 9.95 -31.04 -31.00
N ILE A 249 9.33 -31.85 -31.85
CA ILE A 249 8.33 -31.42 -32.81
C ILE A 249 6.97 -31.85 -32.29
N LEU A 250 6.06 -30.90 -32.15
CA LEU A 250 4.64 -31.10 -31.87
C LEU A 250 3.87 -30.91 -33.17
N TRP A 251 3.18 -31.93 -33.68
CA TRP A 251 2.39 -31.84 -34.91
C TRP A 251 0.88 -31.94 -34.68
N GLN A 252 0.45 -32.26 -33.45
CA GLN A 252 -0.97 -32.37 -33.11
C GLN A 252 -1.19 -32.03 -31.63
N VAL A 253 -2.23 -31.23 -31.30
CA VAL A 253 -2.47 -30.70 -29.93
C VAL A 253 -3.44 -31.56 -29.10
N GLY A 254 -3.94 -32.68 -29.63
CA GLY A 254 -4.80 -33.59 -28.87
C GLY A 254 -6.15 -32.98 -28.45
N ALA A 255 -6.92 -33.72 -27.65
CA ALA A 255 -8.18 -33.23 -27.08
C ALA A 255 -7.96 -32.26 -25.91
N ASP A 256 -6.90 -32.46 -25.12
CA ASP A 256 -6.57 -31.62 -23.97
C ASP A 256 -5.58 -30.50 -24.35
N ARG A 257 -6.10 -29.50 -25.05
CA ARG A 257 -5.33 -28.32 -25.47
C ARG A 257 -4.70 -27.57 -24.30
N ILE A 258 -5.31 -27.62 -23.11
CA ILE A 258 -4.79 -26.93 -21.92
C ILE A 258 -3.59 -27.67 -21.37
N ALA A 259 -3.62 -29.00 -21.28
CA ALA A 259 -2.47 -29.80 -20.88
C ALA A 259 -1.31 -29.65 -21.86
N VAL A 260 -1.58 -29.67 -23.18
CA VAL A 260 -0.54 -29.45 -24.19
C VAL A 260 0.02 -28.03 -24.12
N MET A 261 -0.81 -27.01 -23.90
CA MET A 261 -0.36 -25.63 -23.68
C MET A 261 0.51 -25.50 -22.43
N LYS A 262 0.15 -26.16 -21.33
CA LYS A 262 0.96 -26.18 -20.09
C LYS A 262 2.29 -26.91 -20.30
N ALA A 263 2.28 -28.03 -21.02
CA ALA A 263 3.49 -28.77 -21.37
C ALA A 263 4.41 -27.95 -22.30
N VAL A 264 3.85 -27.27 -23.30
CA VAL A 264 4.61 -26.35 -24.17
C VAL A 264 5.16 -25.16 -23.37
N ARG A 265 4.36 -24.55 -22.49
CA ARG A 265 4.79 -23.48 -21.57
C ARG A 265 5.97 -23.93 -20.71
N GLN A 266 5.88 -25.12 -20.13
CA GLN A 266 6.93 -25.68 -19.28
C GLN A 266 8.19 -26.00 -20.08
N LEU A 267 8.06 -26.57 -21.29
CA LEU A 267 9.20 -26.88 -22.14
C LEU A 267 9.90 -25.62 -22.70
N ARG A 268 9.15 -24.54 -22.91
CA ARG A 268 9.66 -23.29 -23.52
C ARG A 268 10.08 -22.20 -22.55
N GLY A 269 9.67 -22.31 -21.28
CA GLY A 269 9.89 -21.25 -20.29
C GLY A 269 9.18 -19.93 -20.64
N CYS A 270 8.11 -19.98 -21.44
CA CYS A 270 7.40 -18.78 -21.92
C CYS A 270 6.11 -18.48 -21.15
N GLY A 271 5.49 -17.33 -21.43
CA GLY A 271 4.19 -16.97 -20.88
C GLY A 271 3.03 -17.82 -21.45
N LEU A 272 1.88 -17.83 -20.76
CA LEU A 272 0.73 -18.63 -21.19
C LEU A 272 0.18 -18.17 -22.55
N GLN A 273 0.19 -16.86 -22.80
CA GLN A 273 -0.24 -16.27 -24.08
C GLN A 273 0.67 -16.70 -25.23
N GLU A 274 1.98 -16.69 -25.02
CA GLU A 274 2.97 -17.11 -26.02
C GLU A 274 2.89 -18.62 -26.31
N ALA A 275 2.68 -19.44 -25.28
CA ALA A 275 2.42 -20.87 -25.46
C ALA A 275 1.12 -21.11 -26.25
N ARG A 276 0.05 -20.36 -25.95
CA ARG A 276 -1.23 -20.44 -26.68
C ARG A 276 -1.07 -20.09 -28.15
N ASP A 277 -0.36 -19.01 -28.44
CA ASP A 277 -0.19 -18.50 -29.79
C ASP A 277 0.72 -19.43 -30.61
N ALA A 278 1.73 -20.04 -29.99
CA ALA A 278 2.57 -21.05 -30.63
C ALA A 278 1.78 -22.31 -31.05
N LEU A 279 0.77 -22.71 -30.28
CA LEU A 279 -0.08 -23.86 -30.61
C LEU A 279 -1.00 -23.64 -31.82
N ALA A 280 -1.15 -22.40 -32.31
CA ALA A 280 -1.92 -22.12 -33.52
C ALA A 280 -1.18 -22.50 -34.81
N GLU A 281 0.12 -22.79 -34.73
CA GLU A 281 1.03 -22.86 -35.88
C GLU A 281 1.71 -24.24 -36.03
N LEU A 282 0.94 -25.33 -35.93
CA LEU A 282 1.44 -26.70 -36.08
C LEU A 282 1.84 -27.02 -37.55
N PRO A 283 2.86 -27.87 -37.78
CA PRO A 283 3.76 -28.47 -36.79
C PRO A 283 4.70 -27.42 -36.18
N LEU A 284 4.88 -27.52 -34.87
CA LEU A 284 5.63 -26.60 -34.03
C LEU A 284 6.90 -27.27 -33.50
N GLU A 285 8.07 -26.68 -33.73
CA GLU A 285 9.31 -27.10 -33.05
C GLU A 285 9.28 -26.54 -31.61
N VAL A 286 8.79 -27.31 -30.64
CA VAL A 286 8.57 -26.87 -29.26
C VAL A 286 9.87 -26.41 -28.59
N VAL A 287 10.94 -27.18 -28.73
CA VAL A 287 12.29 -26.82 -28.31
C VAL A 287 13.28 -27.34 -29.34
N VAL A 288 14.34 -26.58 -29.60
CA VAL A 288 15.37 -26.87 -30.60
C VAL A 288 16.75 -26.87 -29.95
N ASP A 289 17.69 -27.62 -30.51
CA ASP A 289 19.09 -27.66 -30.08
C ASP A 289 19.28 -28.09 -28.60
N VAL A 290 18.41 -28.98 -28.12
CA VAL A 290 18.42 -29.50 -26.73
C VAL A 290 19.11 -30.86 -26.63
N ALA A 291 19.57 -31.21 -25.43
CA ALA A 291 20.15 -32.52 -25.16
C ALA A 291 19.14 -33.64 -25.43
N GLU A 292 19.62 -34.80 -25.88
CA GLU A 292 18.78 -35.93 -26.27
C GLU A 292 17.79 -36.36 -25.17
N ALA A 293 18.25 -36.43 -23.92
CA ALA A 293 17.42 -36.80 -22.78
C ALA A 293 16.27 -35.81 -22.60
N PHE A 294 16.55 -34.50 -22.60
CA PHE A 294 15.54 -33.45 -22.48
C PHE A 294 14.54 -33.49 -23.64
N ALA A 295 15.01 -33.72 -24.87
CA ALA A 295 14.13 -33.83 -26.02
C ALA A 295 13.16 -35.00 -25.90
N ARG A 296 13.65 -36.18 -25.48
CA ARG A 296 12.84 -37.39 -25.33
C ARG A 296 11.83 -37.23 -24.19
N ASP A 297 12.24 -36.68 -23.06
CA ASP A 297 11.36 -36.42 -21.92
C ASP A 297 10.29 -35.37 -22.27
N GLY A 298 10.67 -34.32 -23.01
CA GLY A 298 9.73 -33.31 -23.47
C GLY A 298 8.72 -33.82 -24.49
N ALA A 299 9.15 -34.65 -25.45
CA ALA A 299 8.24 -35.32 -26.37
C ALA A 299 7.29 -36.26 -25.62
N ALA A 300 7.79 -37.02 -24.65
CA ALA A 300 6.98 -37.91 -23.82
C ALA A 300 5.96 -37.12 -22.97
N ALA A 301 6.33 -35.97 -22.42
CA ALA A 301 5.43 -35.09 -21.66
C ALA A 301 4.30 -34.53 -22.53
N LEU A 302 4.60 -34.16 -23.79
CA LEU A 302 3.58 -33.73 -24.74
C LEU A 302 2.66 -34.88 -25.14
N VAL A 303 3.19 -36.09 -25.36
CA VAL A 303 2.39 -37.29 -25.63
C VAL A 303 1.49 -37.64 -24.44
N ALA A 304 2.01 -37.53 -23.21
CA ALA A 304 1.23 -37.74 -21.98
C ALA A 304 0.12 -36.68 -21.81
N ALA A 305 0.35 -35.46 -22.32
CA ALA A 305 -0.67 -34.41 -22.40
C ALA A 305 -1.67 -34.61 -23.56
N GLY A 306 -1.59 -35.73 -24.29
CA GLY A 306 -2.50 -36.07 -25.39
C GLY A 306 -2.09 -35.56 -26.77
N ALA A 307 -0.89 -34.98 -26.90
CA ALA A 307 -0.40 -34.41 -28.14
C ALA A 307 0.36 -35.42 -29.02
N GLY A 308 0.38 -35.18 -30.34
CA GLY A 308 1.31 -35.85 -31.25
C GLY A 308 2.65 -35.13 -31.25
N ALA A 309 3.66 -35.69 -30.57
CA ALA A 309 4.99 -35.11 -30.47
C ALA A 309 6.13 -36.15 -30.58
N VAL A 310 7.31 -35.73 -31.07
CA VAL A 310 8.51 -36.57 -31.25
C VAL A 310 9.76 -35.76 -30.96
N ALA A 311 10.78 -36.43 -30.43
CA ALA A 311 12.15 -35.94 -30.43
C ALA A 311 12.84 -36.38 -31.72
N LYS A 312 13.35 -35.44 -32.50
CA LYS A 312 14.08 -35.71 -33.74
C LYS A 312 15.45 -35.06 -33.72
N SER A 313 16.48 -35.81 -34.09
CA SER A 313 17.79 -35.23 -34.42
C SER A 313 17.74 -34.66 -35.83
N ILE A 314 18.14 -33.40 -35.99
CA ILE A 314 18.14 -32.71 -37.29
C ILE A 314 19.55 -32.17 -37.54
N SER A 315 20.11 -32.45 -38.71
CA SER A 315 21.42 -31.89 -39.11
C SER A 315 21.29 -30.40 -39.45
N ARG A 316 22.29 -29.61 -39.03
CA ARG A 316 22.33 -28.13 -39.12
C ARG A 316 22.03 -27.54 -40.52
N GLU A 317 22.20 -28.30 -41.61
CA GLU A 317 21.92 -27.84 -42.99
C GLU A 317 20.42 -27.84 -43.35
N GLN A 318 19.61 -28.71 -42.75
CA GLN A 318 18.21 -28.90 -43.17
C GLN A 318 17.24 -27.88 -42.53
N SER A 319 17.62 -27.25 -41.41
CA SER A 319 16.78 -26.30 -40.67
C SER A 319 16.73 -24.90 -41.32
N ARG A 320 17.81 -24.47 -41.99
CA ARG A 320 17.88 -23.17 -42.69
C ARG A 320 17.02 -23.14 -43.96
N GLY A 321 16.98 -24.24 -44.74
CA GLY A 321 16.24 -24.31 -46.00
C GLY A 321 14.71 -24.36 -45.84
N ARG A 322 14.21 -25.06 -44.83
CA ARG A 322 12.77 -25.31 -44.64
C ARG A 322 11.98 -24.07 -44.19
N ARG A 323 12.64 -23.14 -43.48
CA ARG A 323 12.02 -21.90 -42.95
C ARG A 323 11.63 -20.88 -44.03
N ILE A 324 12.24 -20.96 -45.21
CA ILE A 324 11.97 -20.03 -46.32
C ILE A 324 10.73 -20.46 -47.11
N GLU A 325 10.52 -21.77 -47.31
CA GLU A 325 9.37 -22.30 -48.06
C GLU A 325 8.04 -22.22 -47.29
N ASP A 326 8.03 -22.54 -45.99
CA ASP A 326 6.79 -22.58 -45.19
C ASP A 326 6.15 -21.19 -45.02
N ARG A 327 6.96 -20.13 -45.03
CA ARG A 327 6.45 -18.74 -44.89
C ARG A 327 5.76 -18.24 -46.16
N LEU A 328 6.11 -18.79 -47.33
CA LEU A 328 5.49 -18.45 -48.61
C LEU A 328 4.13 -19.15 -48.79
N GLN A 329 3.97 -20.36 -48.24
CA GLN A 329 2.72 -21.14 -48.37
C GLN A 329 1.60 -20.71 -47.40
N ARG A 330 1.95 -20.24 -46.19
CA ARG A 330 0.96 -19.85 -45.16
C ARG A 330 0.08 -18.64 -45.51
N LYS A 331 0.40 -17.88 -46.58
CA LYS A 331 -0.47 -16.81 -47.09
C LYS A 331 -1.71 -17.31 -47.85
N SER A 332 -1.76 -18.59 -48.23
CA SER A 332 -2.73 -19.10 -49.22
C SER A 332 -3.90 -19.94 -48.67
N LEU A 333 -3.91 -20.34 -47.40
CA LEU A 333 -4.81 -21.41 -46.91
C LEU A 333 -5.65 -21.02 -45.70
N ARG A 334 -6.35 -19.88 -45.80
CA ARG A 334 -7.31 -19.45 -44.78
C ARG A 334 -8.72 -19.47 -45.38
N ASN A 335 -9.33 -20.65 -45.48
CA ASN A 335 -10.79 -20.85 -45.57
C ASN A 335 -11.17 -22.34 -45.42
N GLU A 336 -12.26 -22.59 -44.67
CA GLU A 336 -13.05 -23.85 -44.53
C GLU A 336 -12.44 -24.92 -43.59
N ALA A 337 -13.13 -25.65 -42.69
CA ALA A 337 -14.52 -25.76 -42.22
C ALA A 337 -14.53 -26.64 -40.92
N PHE A 338 -15.58 -26.62 -40.09
CA PHE A 338 -15.82 -27.56 -38.96
C PHE A 338 -17.26 -28.11 -39.00
N ALA A 339 -17.45 -29.41 -38.76
CA ALA A 339 -18.75 -30.06 -38.50
C ALA A 339 -18.65 -31.37 -37.68
N ASP A 340 -19.65 -31.56 -36.79
CA ASP A 340 -20.13 -32.76 -36.02
C ASP A 340 -19.21 -33.49 -35.01
N GLY A 341 -19.64 -34.02 -33.85
CA GLY A 341 -20.97 -34.27 -33.24
C GLY A 341 -21.11 -35.76 -32.81
N GLY A 342 -21.12 -36.11 -31.51
CA GLY A 342 -21.40 -37.50 -31.04
C GLY A 342 -21.53 -37.65 -29.50
N PRO A 343 -22.36 -38.59 -28.95
CA PRO A 343 -22.81 -38.57 -27.54
C PRO A 343 -22.16 -39.60 -26.59
N GLU A 344 -22.25 -39.37 -25.27
CA GLU A 344 -21.63 -40.13 -24.15
C GLU A 344 -22.61 -41.05 -23.39
N PRO A 345 -22.18 -42.18 -22.76
CA PRO A 345 -23.05 -43.07 -21.99
C PRO A 345 -22.91 -42.97 -20.44
N GLU A 346 -23.99 -43.34 -19.74
CA GLU A 346 -24.28 -43.15 -18.30
C GLU A 346 -23.64 -44.17 -17.31
N PRO A 347 -23.42 -43.82 -16.01
CA PRO A 347 -22.69 -44.65 -15.05
C PRO A 347 -23.58 -45.47 -14.09
N THR A 348 -23.05 -46.61 -13.59
CA THR A 348 -23.70 -47.51 -12.59
C THR A 348 -22.96 -47.44 -11.24
N GLU A 349 -23.71 -47.52 -10.14
CA GLU A 349 -23.28 -47.26 -8.76
C GLU A 349 -22.62 -48.47 -8.05
N LEU A 350 -21.60 -48.22 -7.20
CA LEU A 350 -20.85 -49.23 -6.43
C LEU A 350 -20.93 -48.95 -4.92
N VAL A 351 -21.25 -49.97 -4.11
CA VAL A 351 -21.31 -49.93 -2.63
C VAL A 351 -20.12 -50.69 -2.03
N ALA A 352 -19.45 -50.12 -1.01
CA ALA A 352 -18.22 -50.66 -0.43
C ALA A 352 -18.39 -51.33 0.97
N PRO A 353 -17.59 -52.36 1.34
CA PRO A 353 -17.74 -53.15 2.58
C PRO A 353 -16.85 -52.68 3.77
N ALA A 354 -17.07 -53.35 4.92
CA ALA A 354 -16.70 -52.95 6.29
C ALA A 354 -15.21 -53.08 6.70
N ASP A 355 -14.30 -53.28 5.75
CA ASP A 355 -12.84 -53.34 5.92
C ASP A 355 -12.13 -52.04 5.50
N LEU A 356 -12.89 -51.01 5.11
CA LEU A 356 -12.38 -49.67 4.83
C LEU A 356 -12.02 -48.91 6.12
N LEU A 357 -10.86 -49.20 6.69
CA LEU A 357 -10.13 -48.17 7.41
C LEU A 357 -9.78 -47.09 6.39
N ALA A 358 -10.44 -45.93 6.49
CA ALA A 358 -10.33 -44.82 5.54
C ALA A 358 -8.98 -44.09 5.67
N TYR A 359 -7.88 -44.82 5.47
CA TYR A 359 -6.53 -44.25 5.40
C TYR A 359 -6.43 -43.20 4.28
N GLY A 360 -7.24 -43.35 3.23
CA GLY A 360 -7.41 -42.35 2.17
C GLY A 360 -7.97 -41.01 2.65
N ASP A 361 -8.60 -40.99 3.82
CA ASP A 361 -9.13 -39.78 4.46
C ASP A 361 -8.15 -39.15 5.45
N LEU A 362 -6.92 -39.68 5.55
CA LEU A 362 -5.88 -39.15 6.42
C LEU A 362 -4.83 -38.38 5.59
N ARG A 363 -4.35 -37.27 6.13
CA ARG A 363 -3.30 -36.44 5.54
C ARG A 363 -2.18 -36.22 6.53
N MET A 364 -0.96 -36.19 6.01
CA MET A 364 0.20 -35.73 6.77
C MET A 364 0.23 -34.20 6.72
N PRO A 365 0.27 -33.49 7.86
CA PRO A 365 0.40 -32.04 7.89
C PRO A 365 1.65 -31.55 7.14
N ALA A 366 1.57 -30.32 6.60
CA ALA A 366 2.62 -29.72 5.78
C ALA A 366 3.99 -29.68 6.48
N ALA A 367 5.06 -29.58 5.68
CA ALA A 367 6.46 -29.60 6.15
C ALA A 367 6.78 -28.77 7.41
N PRO A 368 6.27 -27.53 7.57
CA PRO A 368 6.55 -26.70 8.75
C PRO A 368 5.61 -26.96 9.94
N SER A 369 4.64 -27.85 9.85
CA SER A 369 3.70 -28.13 10.95
C SER A 369 4.38 -28.86 12.10
N THR A 370 4.10 -28.43 13.33
CA THR A 370 4.54 -29.10 14.57
C THR A 370 3.89 -30.47 14.77
N LEU A 371 2.82 -30.78 14.03
CA LEU A 371 2.11 -32.07 14.05
C LEU A 371 2.57 -33.00 12.92
N ARG A 372 3.60 -32.62 12.16
CA ARG A 372 4.15 -33.46 11.11
C ARG A 372 4.76 -34.72 11.71
N GLY A 373 4.44 -35.86 11.10
CA GLY A 373 4.78 -37.20 11.61
C GLY A 373 3.61 -37.98 12.20
N ALA A 374 2.46 -37.32 12.43
CA ALA A 374 1.19 -37.96 12.72
C ALA A 374 0.23 -37.77 11.53
N LEU A 375 -0.56 -38.80 11.22
CA LEU A 375 -1.65 -38.71 10.24
C LEU A 375 -2.87 -38.08 10.91
N ALA A 376 -3.39 -37.00 10.31
CA ALA A 376 -4.60 -36.32 10.76
C ALA A 376 -5.74 -36.56 9.76
N PRO A 377 -7.00 -36.63 10.20
CA PRO A 377 -8.14 -36.63 9.28
C PRO A 377 -8.10 -35.40 8.36
N ALA A 378 -8.27 -35.61 7.07
CA ALA A 378 -8.40 -34.57 6.07
C ALA A 378 -9.69 -33.78 6.30
N ASP A 379 -9.67 -32.49 5.99
CA ASP A 379 -10.89 -31.70 6.03
C ASP A 379 -11.90 -32.20 4.97
N ARG A 380 -13.19 -32.12 5.29
CA ARG A 380 -14.27 -32.61 4.43
C ARG A 380 -14.28 -31.91 3.07
N ARG A 381 -13.87 -30.64 3.02
CA ARG A 381 -13.69 -29.89 1.77
C ARG A 381 -12.54 -30.44 0.93
N GLU A 382 -11.44 -30.81 1.55
CA GLU A 382 -10.27 -31.38 0.88
C GLU A 382 -10.60 -32.76 0.31
N LEU A 383 -11.33 -33.59 1.05
CA LEU A 383 -11.85 -34.87 0.56
C LEU A 383 -12.77 -34.67 -0.63
N TYR A 384 -13.71 -33.74 -0.55
CA TYR A 384 -14.60 -33.40 -1.66
C TYR A 384 -13.84 -32.95 -2.91
N LEU A 385 -12.84 -32.06 -2.77
CA LEU A 385 -11.98 -31.65 -3.88
C LEU A 385 -11.18 -32.83 -4.45
N SER A 386 -10.67 -33.72 -3.60
CA SER A 386 -9.94 -34.90 -4.04
C SER A 386 -10.82 -35.88 -4.82
N VAL A 387 -12.11 -36.01 -4.45
CA VAL A 387 -13.11 -36.80 -5.18
C VAL A 387 -13.36 -36.16 -6.55
N LEU A 388 -13.55 -34.84 -6.63
CA LEU A 388 -13.74 -34.15 -7.91
C LEU A 388 -12.52 -34.32 -8.84
N VAL A 389 -11.31 -34.24 -8.30
CA VAL A 389 -10.07 -34.48 -9.06
C VAL A 389 -9.96 -35.94 -9.51
N THR A 390 -10.25 -36.90 -8.62
CA THR A 390 -10.17 -38.35 -8.92
C THR A 390 -11.22 -38.76 -9.96
N GLN A 391 -12.42 -38.21 -9.88
CA GLN A 391 -13.49 -38.42 -10.85
C GLN A 391 -13.29 -37.61 -12.14
N GLN A 392 -12.17 -36.89 -12.26
CA GLN A 392 -11.85 -36.03 -13.41
C GLN A 392 -13.01 -35.08 -13.76
N VAL A 393 -13.72 -34.59 -12.73
CA VAL A 393 -14.84 -33.67 -12.92
C VAL A 393 -14.28 -32.37 -13.51
N ALA A 394 -14.52 -32.19 -14.80
CA ALA A 394 -14.13 -30.99 -15.52
C ALA A 394 -15.05 -29.84 -15.10
N LEU A 395 -14.54 -28.95 -14.25
CA LEU A 395 -15.20 -27.68 -13.95
C LEU A 395 -14.79 -26.68 -15.02
N THR A 396 -15.66 -26.44 -15.99
CA THR A 396 -15.52 -25.32 -16.92
C THR A 396 -15.97 -24.05 -16.23
N PHE A 397 -15.05 -23.10 -16.04
CA PHE A 397 -15.35 -21.75 -15.62
C PHE A 397 -14.70 -20.75 -16.57
N ASP A 398 -15.36 -19.62 -16.75
CA ASP A 398 -14.87 -18.55 -17.61
C ASP A 398 -13.81 -17.74 -16.85
N VAL A 399 -12.55 -17.94 -17.23
CA VAL A 399 -11.40 -17.25 -16.62
C VAL A 399 -11.51 -15.73 -16.78
N ILE A 400 -12.06 -15.24 -17.90
CA ILE A 400 -12.25 -13.79 -18.11
C ILE A 400 -13.26 -13.26 -17.11
N THR A 401 -14.37 -13.98 -16.92
CA THR A 401 -15.35 -13.63 -15.89
C THR A 401 -14.75 -13.69 -14.48
N CYS A 402 -13.93 -14.70 -14.15
CA CYS A 402 -13.27 -14.78 -12.84
C CYS A 402 -12.26 -13.64 -12.58
N VAL A 403 -11.50 -13.22 -13.59
CA VAL A 403 -10.59 -12.08 -13.48
C VAL A 403 -11.38 -10.78 -13.33
N ALA A 404 -12.41 -10.57 -14.15
CA ALA A 404 -13.30 -9.41 -14.03
C ALA A 404 -14.06 -9.38 -12.69
N ASP A 405 -14.39 -10.54 -12.12
CA ASP A 405 -14.97 -10.65 -10.77
C ASP A 405 -13.96 -10.27 -9.68
N ALA A 406 -12.70 -10.67 -9.84
CA ALA A 406 -11.61 -10.33 -8.93
C ALA A 406 -11.25 -8.84 -8.99
N GLU A 407 -11.17 -8.24 -10.18
CA GLU A 407 -10.97 -6.79 -10.37
C GLU A 407 -12.10 -6.00 -9.71
N ARG A 408 -13.36 -6.37 -9.98
CA ARG A 408 -14.51 -5.76 -9.32
C ARG A 408 -14.50 -5.95 -7.80
N ALA A 409 -13.98 -7.08 -7.30
CA ALA A 409 -13.83 -7.30 -5.87
C ALA A 409 -12.76 -6.39 -5.25
N ALA A 410 -11.63 -6.19 -5.94
CA ALA A 410 -10.59 -5.26 -5.53
C ALA A 410 -11.08 -3.80 -5.54
N GLU A 411 -11.79 -3.38 -6.59
CA GLU A 411 -12.41 -2.04 -6.67
C GLU A 411 -13.41 -1.80 -5.53
N ARG A 412 -14.24 -2.82 -5.21
CA ARG A 412 -15.14 -2.75 -4.05
C ARG A 412 -14.36 -2.61 -2.75
N ALA A 413 -13.29 -3.40 -2.57
CA ALA A 413 -12.46 -3.35 -1.37
C ALA A 413 -11.80 -1.96 -1.19
N ALA A 414 -11.31 -1.36 -2.27
CA ALA A 414 -10.67 -0.04 -2.26
C ALA A 414 -11.63 1.10 -1.90
N THR A 415 -12.94 0.90 -2.09
CA THR A 415 -13.98 1.91 -1.84
C THR A 415 -14.75 1.68 -0.53
N VAL A 416 -14.36 0.68 0.27
CA VAL A 416 -15.01 0.42 1.57
C VAL A 416 -14.66 1.54 2.54
N ALA A 417 -15.68 2.29 2.97
CA ALA A 417 -15.51 3.32 3.98
C ALA A 417 -14.90 2.74 5.28
N PRO A 418 -13.96 3.45 5.92
CA PRO A 418 -13.40 3.00 7.18
C PRO A 418 -14.49 2.88 8.26
N PRO A 419 -14.28 2.07 9.31
CA PRO A 419 -15.19 2.00 10.43
C PRO A 419 -15.44 3.39 11.05
N PRO A 420 -16.63 3.65 11.61
CA PRO A 420 -16.96 4.95 12.19
C PRO A 420 -15.89 5.45 13.18
N GLY A 421 -15.47 6.70 13.01
CA GLY A 421 -14.44 7.32 13.86
C GLY A 421 -13.00 7.00 13.48
N CYS A 422 -12.76 6.03 12.58
CA CYS A 422 -11.43 5.76 12.03
C CYS A 422 -11.15 6.66 10.82
N ARG A 423 -9.89 7.06 10.66
CA ARG A 423 -9.38 7.76 9.47
C ARG A 423 -8.36 6.88 8.77
N ALA A 424 -8.55 6.67 7.48
CA ALA A 424 -7.58 5.99 6.62
C ALA A 424 -6.44 6.94 6.19
N GLU A 425 -6.70 8.24 6.07
CA GLU A 425 -5.73 9.22 5.56
C GLU A 425 -5.44 10.33 6.58
N TRP A 426 -4.17 10.71 6.66
CA TRP A 426 -3.61 11.72 7.57
C TRP A 426 -2.78 12.72 6.75
N SER A 427 -2.96 14.02 6.99
CA SER A 427 -2.34 15.09 6.19
C SER A 427 -0.87 15.37 6.49
N ASP A 428 -0.28 14.69 7.48
CA ASP A 428 1.02 15.06 8.04
C ASP A 428 2.09 14.00 7.71
N ALA A 429 3.21 14.47 7.16
CA ALA A 429 4.12 13.76 6.25
C ALA A 429 5.25 12.95 6.93
N TYR A 430 4.94 12.01 7.83
CA TYR A 430 5.95 11.06 8.33
C TYR A 430 5.37 9.67 8.62
N ASP A 431 6.10 8.65 8.20
CA ASP A 431 5.71 7.25 8.37
C ASP A 431 6.28 6.69 9.67
N TYR A 432 5.47 5.92 10.38
CA TYR A 432 5.87 5.28 11.61
C TYR A 432 5.45 3.81 11.59
N ALA A 433 6.41 2.91 11.73
CA ALA A 433 6.15 1.48 11.86
C ALA A 433 5.83 1.15 13.32
N PHE A 434 4.61 0.67 13.57
CA PHE A 434 4.21 0.16 14.88
C PHE A 434 4.53 -1.33 14.98
N ASP A 435 5.41 -1.70 15.91
CA ASP A 435 5.71 -3.10 16.18
C ASP A 435 4.53 -3.80 16.86
N ALA A 436 4.16 -4.98 16.34
CA ALA A 436 3.21 -5.85 17.00
C ALA A 436 3.93 -6.76 18.00
N ASP A 437 3.34 -6.93 19.19
CA ASP A 437 3.87 -7.83 20.23
C ASP A 437 3.84 -9.32 19.77
N ALA A 438 3.11 -9.67 18.70
CA ALA A 438 3.02 -11.02 18.13
C ALA A 438 2.71 -11.02 16.62
N ARG A 439 2.94 -12.17 15.96
CA ARG A 439 2.51 -12.41 14.56
C ARG A 439 0.98 -12.41 14.47
N LEU A 440 0.44 -11.70 13.49
CA LEU A 440 -0.99 -11.54 13.24
C LEU A 440 -1.33 -12.06 11.84
N GLU A 441 -2.55 -12.59 11.67
CA GLU A 441 -3.09 -13.01 10.38
C GLU A 441 -4.35 -12.19 10.09
N VAL A 442 -4.42 -11.57 8.91
CA VAL A 442 -5.54 -10.72 8.49
C VAL A 442 -6.28 -11.42 7.35
N PRO A 443 -7.59 -11.68 7.47
CA PRO A 443 -8.37 -12.28 6.40
C PRO A 443 -8.40 -11.40 5.14
N SER A 444 -8.21 -12.00 3.96
CA SER A 444 -8.37 -11.33 2.66
C SER A 444 -9.84 -11.37 2.19
N ASP A 445 -10.76 -10.83 2.99
CA ASP A 445 -12.21 -10.84 2.72
C ASP A 445 -12.75 -9.50 2.19
N GLY A 446 -11.89 -8.51 1.99
CA GLY A 446 -12.25 -7.17 1.51
C GLY A 446 -12.98 -6.32 2.56
N ALA A 447 -12.90 -6.68 3.85
CA ALA A 447 -13.45 -5.91 4.96
C ALA A 447 -12.35 -5.32 5.86
N TRP A 448 -12.70 -4.29 6.63
CA TRP A 448 -11.82 -3.74 7.66
C TRP A 448 -11.76 -4.67 8.87
N HIS A 449 -10.53 -4.99 9.32
CA HIS A 449 -10.28 -5.82 10.49
C HIS A 449 -9.54 -5.04 11.57
N GLY A 450 -10.03 -5.12 12.80
CA GLY A 450 -9.30 -4.64 13.98
C GLY A 450 -8.27 -5.67 14.41
N VAL A 451 -6.99 -5.30 14.41
CA VAL A 451 -5.90 -6.14 14.89
C VAL A 451 -5.28 -5.57 16.16
N ALA A 452 -4.96 -6.43 17.12
CA ALA A 452 -4.31 -6.00 18.36
C ALA A 452 -2.79 -5.94 18.15
N LEU A 453 -2.23 -4.73 18.14
CA LEU A 453 -0.79 -4.53 17.99
C LEU A 453 -0.04 -4.81 19.31
N GLY A 454 -0.58 -4.38 20.44
CA GLY A 454 0.07 -4.64 21.72
C GLY A 454 -0.76 -4.25 22.92
N ARG A 455 -0.15 -4.42 24.09
CA ARG A 455 -0.76 -4.03 25.37
C ARG A 455 0.27 -3.39 26.29
N ARG A 456 -0.10 -2.23 26.86
CA ARG A 456 0.67 -1.57 27.91
C ARG A 456 -0.23 -1.29 29.11
N ASP A 457 0.35 -1.35 30.30
CA ASP A 457 -0.31 -0.96 31.53
C ASP A 457 0.24 0.42 31.95
N ALA A 458 -0.65 1.33 32.34
CA ALA A 458 -0.30 2.70 32.72
C ALA A 458 -1.01 3.11 34.01
N PRO A 459 -0.39 3.96 34.86
CA PRO A 459 -1.12 4.58 35.94
C PRO A 459 -2.18 5.52 35.37
N VAL A 460 -3.38 5.48 35.95
CA VAL A 460 -4.49 6.36 35.59
C VAL A 460 -4.85 7.22 36.79
N ALA A 461 -4.81 8.54 36.61
CA ALA A 461 -5.32 9.50 37.58
C ALA A 461 -6.78 9.82 37.25
N ILE A 462 -7.67 9.70 38.24
CA ILE A 462 -9.08 10.09 38.10
C ILE A 462 -9.27 11.46 38.75
N ARG A 463 -9.86 12.39 38.00
CA ARG A 463 -10.29 13.70 38.48
C ARG A 463 -11.78 13.86 38.23
N HIS A 464 -12.43 14.61 39.10
CA HIS A 464 -13.80 15.09 38.91
C HIS A 464 -13.77 16.54 38.43
N VAL A 465 -14.57 16.86 37.42
CA VAL A 465 -14.69 18.20 36.86
C VAL A 465 -16.14 18.63 36.88
N ALA A 466 -16.43 19.85 37.34
CA ALA A 466 -17.76 20.42 37.32
C ALA A 466 -17.73 21.85 36.75
N VAL A 467 -18.77 22.21 36.00
CA VAL A 467 -19.00 23.57 35.51
C VAL A 467 -20.42 24.00 35.91
N PRO A 468 -20.64 24.32 37.20
CA PRO A 468 -21.99 24.40 37.78
C PRO A 468 -22.86 25.52 37.20
N ARG A 469 -22.25 26.51 36.55
CA ARG A 469 -22.94 27.56 35.80
C ARG A 469 -23.63 27.03 34.53
N GLU A 470 -23.08 25.99 33.91
CA GLU A 470 -23.66 25.37 32.71
C GLU A 470 -24.56 24.20 33.09
N VAL A 471 -24.08 23.32 33.97
CA VAL A 471 -24.82 22.16 34.46
C VAL A 471 -24.29 21.71 35.82
N SER A 472 -25.20 21.24 36.69
CA SER A 472 -24.87 20.71 38.03
C SER A 472 -24.42 19.24 38.03
N ASP A 473 -23.99 18.72 36.88
CA ASP A 473 -23.40 17.40 36.78
C ASP A 473 -21.89 17.46 37.04
N VAL A 474 -21.37 16.41 37.67
CA VAL A 474 -19.93 16.24 37.91
C VAL A 474 -19.42 15.13 37.01
N PHE A 475 -18.44 15.45 36.18
CA PHE A 475 -17.87 14.54 35.19
C PHE A 475 -16.59 13.90 35.72
N ARG A 476 -16.45 12.60 35.53
CA ARG A 476 -15.17 11.91 35.78
C ARG A 476 -14.29 12.04 34.56
N MET A 477 -13.05 12.42 34.78
CA MET A 477 -12.00 12.48 33.77
C MET A 477 -10.89 11.51 34.18
N ALA A 478 -10.54 10.60 33.27
CA ALA A 478 -9.34 9.78 33.39
C ALA A 478 -8.20 10.46 32.66
N ARG A 479 -7.07 10.62 33.33
CA ARG A 479 -5.83 11.07 32.74
C ARG A 479 -4.77 9.99 32.85
N LEU A 480 -4.12 9.69 31.75
CA LEU A 480 -2.93 8.84 31.71
C LEU A 480 -1.91 9.44 30.75
N ASP A 481 -0.66 9.06 30.93
CA ASP A 481 0.38 9.34 29.96
C ASP A 481 0.41 8.20 28.94
N ASN A 482 0.63 8.52 27.68
CA ASN A 482 0.77 7.54 26.61
C ASN A 482 1.89 6.55 26.98
N PRO A 483 1.56 5.28 27.30
CA PRO A 483 2.53 4.31 27.79
C PRO A 483 3.30 3.61 26.65
N HIS A 484 3.00 3.94 25.40
CA HIS A 484 3.71 3.43 24.24
C HIS A 484 4.93 4.31 23.93
N ASP A 485 5.95 3.66 23.37
CA ASP A 485 7.10 4.28 22.69
C ASP A 485 6.75 4.88 21.32
N ALA A 486 5.48 4.77 20.93
CA ALA A 486 4.90 5.25 19.70
C ALA A 486 3.76 6.24 19.95
N PRO A 487 3.47 7.18 19.02
CA PRO A 487 2.35 8.09 19.16
C PRO A 487 1.01 7.35 19.11
N LEU A 488 0.05 7.76 19.93
CA LEU A 488 -1.36 7.37 19.74
C LEU A 488 -1.96 8.27 18.67
N LEU A 489 -2.48 7.66 17.61
CA LEU A 489 -3.16 8.38 16.54
C LEU A 489 -4.61 8.69 16.95
N PRO A 490 -5.19 9.83 16.52
CA PRO A 490 -6.59 10.09 16.80
C PRO A 490 -7.50 9.02 16.20
N GLY A 491 -8.50 8.64 16.97
CA GLY A 491 -9.36 7.53 16.62
C GLY A 491 -10.29 7.13 17.75
N PRO A 492 -11.15 6.13 17.52
CA PRO A 492 -12.14 5.70 18.49
C PRO A 492 -11.48 4.96 19.65
N LEU A 493 -11.89 5.26 20.87
CA LEU A 493 -11.43 4.72 22.15
C LEU A 493 -12.56 4.01 22.87
N ASP A 494 -12.47 2.68 22.99
CA ASP A 494 -13.40 1.91 23.80
C ASP A 494 -12.91 1.75 25.23
N VAL A 495 -13.70 2.30 26.14
CA VAL A 495 -13.39 2.41 27.56
C VAL A 495 -14.13 1.33 28.35
N TYR A 496 -13.40 0.50 29.10
CA TYR A 496 -14.01 -0.55 29.93
C TYR A 496 -13.58 -0.46 31.39
N ASP A 497 -14.53 -0.61 32.31
CA ASP A 497 -14.23 -0.87 33.73
C ASP A 497 -14.31 -2.36 34.06
N GLY A 498 -13.18 -2.92 34.48
CA GLY A 498 -13.02 -4.36 34.57
C GLY A 498 -13.24 -5.06 33.21
N ARG A 499 -14.43 -5.64 33.02
CA ARG A 499 -14.88 -6.25 31.76
C ARG A 499 -16.12 -5.55 31.19
N ASP A 500 -16.63 -4.54 31.86
CA ASP A 500 -17.86 -3.85 31.51
C ASP A 500 -17.53 -2.68 30.60
N PHE A 501 -18.10 -2.67 29.40
CA PHE A 501 -18.00 -1.54 28.48
C PHE A 501 -18.69 -0.31 29.10
N LEU A 502 -17.98 0.80 29.14
CA LEU A 502 -18.48 2.07 29.68
C LEU A 502 -18.97 2.97 28.55
N LEU A 503 -18.09 3.27 27.59
CA LEU A 503 -18.38 4.16 26.47
C LEU A 503 -17.33 4.02 25.37
N THR A 504 -17.69 4.51 24.18
CA THR A 504 -16.76 4.83 23.09
C THR A 504 -16.61 6.34 23.02
N THR A 505 -15.38 6.83 22.97
CA THR A 505 -15.04 8.24 22.74
C THR A 505 -13.99 8.33 21.63
N ALA A 506 -13.47 9.50 21.32
CA ALA A 506 -12.25 9.65 20.53
C ALA A 506 -11.07 10.03 21.43
N ILE A 507 -9.87 9.66 20.98
CA ILE A 507 -8.61 10.26 21.44
C ILE A 507 -8.06 11.16 20.34
N ASP A 508 -7.26 12.15 20.73
CA ASP A 508 -6.47 12.99 19.85
C ASP A 508 -5.04 12.43 19.71
N PHE A 509 -4.28 13.07 18.82
CA PHE A 509 -2.88 12.73 18.58
C PHE A 509 -2.11 12.96 19.87
N THR A 510 -1.52 11.89 20.38
CA THR A 510 -0.77 11.93 21.62
C THR A 510 0.62 11.36 21.38
N PRO A 511 1.69 12.18 21.41
CA PRO A 511 3.04 11.67 21.23
C PRO A 511 3.43 10.69 22.35
N PRO A 512 4.53 9.92 22.20
CA PRO A 512 5.07 9.08 23.28
C PRO A 512 5.23 9.88 24.58
N GLY A 513 4.71 9.35 25.69
CA GLY A 513 4.69 10.05 26.98
C GLY A 513 3.79 11.30 27.07
N GLY A 514 3.10 11.67 25.99
CA GLY A 514 2.10 12.74 25.98
C GLY A 514 0.87 12.39 26.82
N HIS A 515 0.03 13.38 27.12
CA HIS A 515 -1.12 13.19 28.00
C HIS A 515 -2.39 12.83 27.24
N VAL A 516 -3.07 11.77 27.67
CA VAL A 516 -4.41 11.39 27.23
C VAL A 516 -5.40 11.76 28.34
N GLU A 517 -6.46 12.49 27.99
CA GLU A 517 -7.55 12.82 28.90
C GLU A 517 -8.89 12.35 28.33
N VAL A 518 -9.65 11.60 29.13
CA VAL A 518 -10.84 10.87 28.68
C VAL A 518 -11.99 11.11 29.64
N GLY A 519 -13.11 11.62 29.13
CA GLY A 519 -14.35 11.71 29.90
C GLY A 519 -14.96 10.33 30.13
N LEU A 520 -15.27 9.99 31.38
CA LEU A 520 -15.91 8.74 31.83
C LEU A 520 -17.39 8.93 32.18
N GLY A 521 -17.98 10.05 31.74
CA GLY A 521 -19.35 10.43 32.03
C GLY A 521 -19.58 10.94 33.45
N VAL A 522 -20.86 11.13 33.77
CA VAL A 522 -21.33 11.74 35.01
C VAL A 522 -21.15 10.78 36.20
N ASP A 523 -20.68 11.32 37.33
CA ASP A 523 -20.62 10.62 38.61
C ASP A 523 -21.72 11.11 39.54
N GLN A 524 -22.83 10.38 39.53
CA GLN A 524 -24.01 10.71 40.31
C GLN A 524 -23.79 10.68 41.83
N ARG A 525 -22.67 10.16 42.31
CA ARG A 525 -22.31 10.13 43.74
C ARG A 525 -21.61 11.42 44.19
N VAL A 526 -21.28 12.33 43.29
CA VAL A 526 -20.85 13.68 43.66
C VAL A 526 -22.00 14.62 43.35
N LYS A 527 -22.50 15.31 44.37
CA LYS A 527 -23.58 16.28 44.24
C LYS A 527 -23.00 17.68 44.29
N ILE A 528 -23.47 18.55 43.40
CA ILE A 528 -23.09 19.96 43.38
C ILE A 528 -24.33 20.82 43.24
N ALA A 529 -24.38 21.91 44.00
CA ALA A 529 -25.44 22.89 43.94
C ALA A 529 -24.81 24.28 43.83
N ARG A 530 -25.20 25.05 42.80
CA ARG A 530 -24.78 26.45 42.61
C ARG A 530 -25.94 27.35 42.96
N ASN A 531 -25.75 28.19 43.98
CA ASN A 531 -26.70 29.22 44.38
C ASN A 531 -26.10 30.58 44.05
N SER A 532 -26.79 31.37 43.24
CA SER A 532 -26.38 32.72 42.89
C SER A 532 -27.35 33.74 43.50
N ARG A 533 -26.83 34.89 43.90
CA ARG A 533 -27.59 36.05 44.35
C ARG A 533 -27.10 37.28 43.60
N TYR A 534 -28.04 38.14 43.29
CA TYR A 534 -27.80 39.36 42.53
C TYR A 534 -28.43 40.54 43.27
N ARG A 535 -27.68 41.63 43.41
CA ARG A 535 -28.18 42.90 43.95
C ARG A 535 -27.72 44.05 43.07
N GLU A 536 -28.61 45.00 42.85
CA GLU A 536 -28.32 46.24 42.14
C GLU A 536 -28.28 47.39 43.15
N GLU A 537 -27.17 48.14 43.17
CA GLU A 537 -27.00 49.33 44.01
C GLU A 537 -26.58 50.52 43.14
N THR A 538 -27.21 51.69 43.37
CA THR A 538 -26.79 52.95 42.75
C THR A 538 -25.97 53.74 43.74
N THR A 539 -24.70 54.00 43.42
CA THR A 539 -23.76 54.65 44.35
C THR A 539 -23.40 56.06 43.86
N GLY A 540 -23.72 57.09 44.65
CA GLY A 540 -23.30 58.50 44.44
C GLY A 540 -24.45 59.52 44.39
N MET A 541 -24.23 60.74 44.92
CA MET A 541 -25.27 61.80 45.03
C MET A 541 -25.41 62.71 43.80
N LEU A 542 -24.46 62.72 42.86
CA LEU A 542 -24.58 63.42 41.56
C LEU A 542 -23.79 62.64 40.50
N ARG A 543 -24.50 62.02 39.54
CA ARG A 543 -23.99 61.05 38.54
C ARG A 543 -23.47 59.75 39.18
N GLY A 544 -24.41 58.96 39.72
CA GLY A 544 -24.08 57.68 40.35
C GLY A 544 -23.50 56.65 39.36
N SER A 545 -22.62 55.78 39.85
CA SER A 545 -22.25 54.55 39.14
C SER A 545 -23.24 53.45 39.48
N LEU A 546 -23.56 52.61 38.50
CA LEU A 546 -24.38 51.43 38.70
C LEU A 546 -23.46 50.30 39.17
N ARG A 547 -23.72 49.76 40.37
CA ARG A 547 -22.98 48.63 40.94
C ARG A 547 -23.87 47.40 40.91
N LEU A 548 -23.42 46.38 40.19
CA LEU A 548 -24.10 45.09 40.08
C LEU A 548 -23.32 44.09 40.94
N GLU A 549 -23.88 43.70 42.08
CA GLU A 549 -23.24 42.76 43.01
C GLU A 549 -23.71 41.34 42.74
N HIS A 550 -22.76 40.42 42.68
CA HIS A 550 -22.97 39.01 42.39
C HIS A 550 -22.31 38.18 43.49
N GLU A 551 -23.11 37.35 44.16
CA GLU A 551 -22.63 36.34 45.11
C GLU A 551 -22.96 34.96 44.58
N VAL A 552 -21.97 34.08 44.53
CA VAL A 552 -22.09 32.69 44.09
C VAL A 552 -21.58 31.80 45.22
N GLU A 553 -22.42 30.86 45.64
CA GLU A 553 -22.09 29.82 46.61
C GLU A 553 -22.30 28.45 45.97
N ILE A 554 -21.26 27.63 45.97
CA ILE A 554 -21.26 26.29 45.39
C ILE A 554 -21.04 25.28 46.51
N GLU A 555 -22.05 24.48 46.80
CA GLU A 555 -21.96 23.36 47.73
C GLU A 555 -21.62 22.08 46.98
N VAL A 556 -20.64 21.34 47.49
CA VAL A 556 -20.19 20.06 46.96
C VAL A 556 -20.31 19.00 48.04
N GLU A 557 -20.88 17.85 47.69
CA GLU A 557 -20.98 16.68 48.55
C GLU A 557 -20.44 15.43 47.84
N ASN A 558 -19.47 14.75 48.47
CA ASN A 558 -18.90 13.50 47.99
C ASN A 558 -19.55 12.31 48.71
N LEU A 559 -20.38 11.53 48.02
CA LEU A 559 -21.03 10.34 48.57
C LEU A 559 -20.20 9.05 48.38
N HIS A 560 -18.96 9.15 47.88
CA HIS A 560 -18.06 8.01 47.82
C HIS A 560 -17.46 7.69 49.19
N ALA A 561 -17.09 6.42 49.37
CA ALA A 561 -16.32 5.95 50.53
C ALA A 561 -14.81 6.29 50.45
N ARG A 562 -14.39 7.12 49.49
CA ARG A 562 -13.00 7.56 49.29
C ARG A 562 -12.96 9.07 48.99
N PRO A 563 -11.85 9.76 49.28
CA PRO A 563 -11.65 11.14 48.83
C PRO A 563 -11.67 11.24 47.30
N ILE A 564 -12.04 12.41 46.77
CA ILE A 564 -12.02 12.74 45.35
C ILE A 564 -11.20 14.02 45.09
N ASP A 565 -10.46 14.07 43.97
CA ASP A 565 -9.85 15.30 43.43
C ASP A 565 -10.89 16.01 42.55
N LEU A 566 -11.35 17.19 42.97
CA LEU A 566 -12.38 17.95 42.28
C LEU A 566 -11.85 19.28 41.73
N GLU A 567 -12.12 19.53 40.46
CA GLU A 567 -11.94 20.80 39.78
C GLU A 567 -13.31 21.43 39.50
N VAL A 568 -13.60 22.59 40.11
CA VAL A 568 -14.81 23.37 39.83
C VAL A 568 -14.42 24.59 39.01
N ARG A 569 -15.00 24.73 37.83
CA ARG A 569 -14.70 25.83 36.89
C ARG A 569 -15.81 26.87 36.92
N GLU A 570 -15.43 28.14 36.88
CA GLU A 570 -16.33 29.29 36.81
C GLU A 570 -15.73 30.36 35.91
N ARG A 571 -16.57 31.30 35.47
CA ARG A 571 -16.18 32.36 34.56
C ARG A 571 -16.68 33.71 35.06
N LEU A 572 -15.77 34.66 35.19
CA LEU A 572 -16.13 36.06 35.37
C LEU A 572 -16.57 36.68 34.04
N PRO A 573 -17.54 37.61 34.06
CA PRO A 573 -17.77 38.46 32.91
C PRO A 573 -16.48 39.20 32.52
N VAL A 574 -16.41 39.64 31.27
CA VAL A 574 -15.29 40.45 30.78
C VAL A 574 -15.87 41.63 30.00
N PRO A 575 -15.31 42.84 30.13
CA PRO A 575 -15.74 43.97 29.32
C PRO A 575 -15.54 43.67 27.83
N GLY A 576 -16.39 44.27 27.01
CA GLY A 576 -16.22 44.28 25.56
C GLY A 576 -14.90 44.94 25.16
N GLY A 577 -14.39 44.62 23.97
CA GLY A 577 -13.06 45.08 23.53
C GLY A 577 -12.90 46.61 23.50
N ASP A 578 -13.99 47.35 23.29
CA ASP A 578 -14.01 48.82 23.20
C ASP A 578 -14.68 49.49 24.43
N ASP A 579 -14.92 48.75 25.52
CA ASP A 579 -15.63 49.25 26.70
C ASP A 579 -14.67 49.58 27.86
N ASP A 580 -14.30 50.85 27.95
CA ASP A 580 -13.47 51.41 29.02
C ASP A 580 -14.31 51.90 30.23
N ASP A 581 -15.64 51.83 30.16
CA ASP A 581 -16.56 52.38 31.17
C ASP A 581 -17.17 51.31 32.10
N THR A 582 -16.76 50.06 31.94
CA THR A 582 -17.17 48.89 32.74
C THR A 582 -15.98 48.25 33.44
N GLU A 583 -16.03 48.18 34.77
CA GLU A 583 -14.99 47.56 35.60
C GLU A 583 -15.54 46.36 36.36
N ILE A 584 -14.75 45.30 36.49
CA ILE A 584 -15.13 44.06 37.18
C ILE A 584 -14.13 43.80 38.29
N GLU A 585 -14.61 43.81 39.52
CA GLU A 585 -13.80 43.65 40.72
C GLU A 585 -14.27 42.43 41.51
N VAL A 586 -13.31 41.63 41.97
CA VAL A 586 -13.57 40.44 42.77
C VAL A 586 -13.48 40.83 44.25
N ASP A 587 -14.60 40.73 44.96
CA ASP A 587 -14.70 41.09 46.38
C ASP A 587 -14.29 39.94 47.30
N ARG A 588 -14.63 38.69 46.94
CA ARG A 588 -14.39 37.51 47.77
C ARG A 588 -14.17 36.26 46.92
N VAL A 589 -13.20 35.44 47.28
CA VAL A 589 -13.03 34.08 46.73
C VAL A 589 -12.54 33.15 47.82
N GLU A 590 -13.32 32.12 48.14
CA GLU A 590 -12.97 31.15 49.18
C GLU A 590 -13.34 29.73 48.77
N PRO A 591 -12.41 28.76 48.80
CA PRO A 591 -10.96 28.94 48.91
C PRO A 591 -10.40 29.71 47.70
N ALA A 592 -9.14 30.12 47.74
CA ALA A 592 -8.52 30.81 46.61
C ALA A 592 -8.60 29.95 45.33
N TRP A 593 -9.15 30.54 44.26
CA TRP A 593 -9.16 29.93 42.93
C TRP A 593 -7.88 30.28 42.16
N GLN A 594 -7.74 29.69 40.98
CA GLN A 594 -6.65 29.96 40.03
C GLN A 594 -7.24 30.42 38.70
N ALA A 595 -6.58 31.35 38.02
CA ALA A 595 -6.92 31.69 36.64
C ALA A 595 -6.82 30.43 35.77
N TRP A 596 -7.76 30.27 34.83
CA TRP A 596 -7.86 29.12 33.95
C TRP A 596 -8.13 29.58 32.52
N THR A 597 -7.10 29.44 31.69
CA THR A 597 -7.13 29.76 30.26
C THR A 597 -6.72 28.51 29.50
N PRO A 598 -7.68 27.62 29.15
CA PRO A 598 -7.37 26.46 28.33
C PRO A 598 -6.94 26.89 26.93
N GLU A 599 -6.13 26.07 26.26
CA GLU A 599 -5.95 26.22 24.82
C GLU A 599 -7.27 25.90 24.11
N PRO A 600 -7.57 26.60 23.00
CA PRO A 600 -8.77 26.33 22.21
C PRO A 600 -8.77 24.90 21.66
N ALA A 601 -9.96 24.32 21.48
CA ALA A 601 -10.09 22.96 20.97
C ALA A 601 -9.70 22.88 19.48
N HIS A 602 -9.93 23.97 18.73
CA HIS A 602 -9.57 24.06 17.32
C HIS A 602 -8.72 25.30 17.00
N PRO A 603 -7.76 25.18 16.05
CA PRO A 603 -7.02 26.33 15.56
C PRO A 603 -7.95 27.44 15.07
N GLY A 604 -7.72 28.68 15.52
CA GLY A 604 -8.52 29.86 15.14
C GLY A 604 -9.70 30.17 16.07
N GLU A 605 -10.02 29.30 17.02
CA GLU A 605 -11.02 29.62 18.05
C GLU A 605 -10.50 30.67 19.05
N PRO A 606 -11.36 31.62 19.49
CA PRO A 606 -10.96 32.60 20.48
C PRO A 606 -10.72 31.94 21.83
N ARG A 607 -9.59 32.29 22.47
CA ARG A 607 -9.28 31.81 23.82
C ARG A 607 -10.35 32.22 24.83
N LEU A 608 -10.63 31.32 25.78
CA LEU A 608 -11.55 31.60 26.87
C LEU A 608 -11.04 32.78 27.71
N ARG A 609 -11.86 33.81 27.86
CA ARG A 609 -11.57 34.97 28.74
C ARG A 609 -12.36 34.88 30.05
N GLY A 610 -11.73 35.29 31.15
CA GLY A 610 -12.35 35.34 32.47
C GLY A 610 -12.51 33.99 33.18
N GLY A 611 -11.93 32.91 32.64
CA GLY A 611 -12.02 31.58 33.22
C GLY A 611 -11.20 31.44 34.50
N HIS A 612 -11.77 30.78 35.50
CA HIS A 612 -11.14 30.47 36.78
C HIS A 612 -11.52 29.05 37.24
N ARG A 613 -10.73 28.48 38.15
CA ARG A 613 -11.02 27.17 38.73
C ARG A 613 -10.61 27.05 40.20
N TRP A 614 -11.39 26.32 40.96
CA TRP A 614 -10.97 25.73 42.23
C TRP A 614 -10.45 24.32 42.00
N ARG A 615 -9.38 23.94 42.70
CA ARG A 615 -8.90 22.55 42.80
C ARG A 615 -8.82 22.17 44.25
N LEU A 616 -9.53 21.11 44.63
CA LEU A 616 -9.62 20.71 46.02
C LEU A 616 -9.89 19.21 46.15
N GLU A 617 -9.38 18.64 47.24
CA GLU A 617 -9.79 17.32 47.68
C GLU A 617 -11.08 17.42 48.53
N VAL A 618 -12.07 16.59 48.19
CA VAL A 618 -13.28 16.40 49.00
C VAL A 618 -13.22 15.02 49.65
N ALA A 619 -13.12 14.99 50.98
CA ALA A 619 -13.01 13.76 51.75
C ALA A 619 -14.18 12.79 51.50
N ALA A 620 -13.99 11.51 51.79
CA ALA A 620 -15.04 10.49 51.73
C ALA A 620 -16.25 10.88 52.59
N GLY A 621 -17.46 10.87 52.02
CA GLY A 621 -18.68 11.33 52.71
C GLY A 621 -18.69 12.82 53.06
N GLY A 622 -17.72 13.60 52.57
CA GLY A 622 -17.46 14.97 53.00
C GLY A 622 -18.20 16.03 52.20
N LYS A 623 -18.28 17.23 52.78
CA LYS A 623 -18.82 18.44 52.14
C LYS A 623 -17.78 19.55 52.05
N ARG A 624 -17.90 20.38 51.02
CA ARG A 624 -17.11 21.60 50.81
C ARG A 624 -18.00 22.70 50.24
N THR A 625 -17.74 23.93 50.63
CA THR A 625 -18.40 25.12 50.09
C THR A 625 -17.36 25.99 49.42
N LEU A 626 -17.67 26.45 48.21
CA LEU A 626 -16.90 27.43 47.46
C LEU A 626 -17.72 28.71 47.36
N ALA A 627 -17.09 29.86 47.55
CA ALA A 627 -17.75 31.16 47.49
C ALA A 627 -17.00 32.10 46.55
N LEU A 628 -17.76 32.84 45.75
CA LEU A 628 -17.28 33.92 44.88
C LEU A 628 -18.21 35.12 45.07
N GLY A 629 -17.64 36.26 45.43
CA GLY A 629 -18.29 37.56 45.40
C GLY A 629 -17.56 38.46 44.41
N TYR A 630 -18.28 39.05 43.48
CA TYR A 630 -17.73 40.04 42.57
C TYR A 630 -18.77 41.09 42.23
N HIS A 631 -18.33 42.24 41.74
CA HIS A 631 -19.24 43.26 41.29
C HIS A 631 -18.79 43.89 39.98
N ILE A 632 -19.77 44.38 39.22
CA ILE A 632 -19.57 45.11 37.97
C ILE A 632 -19.94 46.57 38.24
N LYS A 633 -19.00 47.49 37.99
CA LYS A 633 -19.24 48.93 38.01
C LYS A 633 -19.47 49.40 36.58
N ILE A 634 -20.59 50.07 36.34
CA ILE A 634 -20.92 50.69 35.05
C ILE A 634 -21.04 52.20 35.26
N ALA A 635 -20.38 52.98 34.41
CA ALA A 635 -20.47 54.44 34.46
C ALA A 635 -21.91 54.93 34.27
N GLY A 636 -22.36 55.90 35.07
CA GLY A 636 -23.74 56.41 35.05
C GLY A 636 -24.22 57.12 33.78
N LYS A 637 -23.40 57.17 32.73
CA LYS A 637 -23.79 57.61 31.39
C LYS A 637 -24.33 56.46 30.52
N HIS A 638 -24.18 55.22 30.99
CA HIS A 638 -24.68 54.02 30.34
C HIS A 638 -25.92 53.50 31.07
N GLU A 639 -26.80 52.84 30.32
CA GLU A 639 -27.99 52.18 30.85
C GLU A 639 -27.92 50.68 30.53
N LEU A 640 -28.33 49.84 31.48
CA LEU A 640 -28.37 48.40 31.30
C LEU A 640 -29.55 47.98 30.40
N VAL A 641 -29.29 47.76 29.12
CA VAL A 641 -30.30 47.33 28.12
C VAL A 641 -30.24 45.82 27.92
N GLY A 642 -31.33 45.12 28.23
CA GLY A 642 -31.44 43.66 28.07
C GLY A 642 -30.54 42.87 29.04
N GLY A 643 -30.21 41.63 28.66
CA GLY A 643 -29.37 40.73 29.44
C GLY A 643 -30.12 39.91 30.50
N ASN A 644 -29.56 38.75 30.85
CA ASN A 644 -30.10 37.92 31.92
C ASN A 644 -29.71 38.55 33.28
N ARG A 645 -30.63 39.32 33.88
CA ARG A 645 -30.47 39.88 35.23
C ARG A 645 -30.59 38.82 36.34
N ARG A 646 -30.80 37.55 35.96
CA ARG A 646 -30.73 36.39 36.82
C ARG A 646 -29.48 35.61 36.41
N GLU A 647 -28.59 35.34 37.36
CA GLU A 647 -27.57 34.32 37.15
C GLU A 647 -28.24 32.93 37.23
N GLN A 648 -29.01 32.55 36.21
CA GLN A 648 -29.56 31.18 36.09
C GLN A 648 -28.46 30.21 35.65
#